data_AF-A0AAW8M283-F1
#
_entry.id   AF-A0AAW8M283-F1
#
_cell.length_a   1.000
_cell.length_b   1.000
_cell.length_c   1.000
_cell.angle_alpha   90.00
_cell.angle_beta   90.00
_cell.angle_gamma   90.00
#
_symmetry.space_group_name_H-M   'P 1'
#
loop_
_entity.id
_entity.type
_entity.pdbx_description
1 polymer ?
#
loop_
_entity_poly.entity_id
_entity_poly.type
_entity_poly.pdbx_seq_one_letter_code
_entity_poly.pdbx_strand_id
1 'polypeptide(L)'
;MTIYRFGEFELDPGQRRLSKGEAAIRIGARAFDVLTCLLEKAGTVVTKEEIIRTVWPSTYVDEASLRVHMVALRKAIYDGEQTLCIESIPGLGYKFAKPVSTITDDSSASTAPTTRYGLPATVVRLIGRDEFLAHSVELMRSMRLMTITGPGGIGKTSAAIEIARSLATENNSVVFLDLAALSNGELIVSHLASSLGLSVFSSDPMPGIVQALGNSRTVLVFDNCEHLIDSCAGVIDRLLQLTPSTSVIATSREPLRIASEKVRLLPSLEVPKKDDLPSACHDFSALELFNERLIFATGQNGLTEMKDISIAADIVRRLDGIPLAIELAASRVAGLGLQNTASSLSDPINTLWRGRRTAPPRQQTLRATIEWSYNLLTTEERLLLNCLSVFAGPFTGDAAWSIARDFLDRETFSDALSALRSKSLVSTSRGDGRLRLLEMTRAFARRQLNAGEFAEACGLSHARWVGAELEHAKAGWRNLDKFEWLQAHGDLINDIRAALDWCFDTGQRKLCFEITAASHILWTQLGLMNEQLKVVERAMALMETTANVDPLIETQLRSTLGLVLFHVRGLRADQQALREFEKAAEIAETIGDHVEIVRAHSGRCAIITTQGRYAEAAEIALQLESKFGKLAHGASSRILAMNTHFLGQHEKTHQLCTLAVEATRGPIGRTLTSGAGFDQKTVALMLMAKTSWIQGFSQRAISLADEAIAEALNLDDAISICLAIYVSAFPVYFGLGEFQVARHHLALLRELSTKHSMFRSQLWADAFELLFPESNATTRQFETAFVGDTNGSRLETVITLAGERCGADLVDWALAGDAGWCRPELLRIKGDIVRHSDPAMARDLYSQAIAGAITQKSPLWQLRAANSNAEWLQDDERSTSKRMIEAALKAFPEAPPRIELQTAERLLAL
;
A
#
# COMPACT_ATOMS: atom_id res chain seq x y z
N MET A 1 -9.89 25.06 2.62
CA MET A 1 -10.79 24.76 1.47
C MET A 1 -12.19 25.23 1.82
N THR A 2 -13.02 25.61 0.83
CA THR A 2 -14.37 26.17 1.06
C THR A 2 -15.44 25.09 0.93
N ILE A 3 -16.14 24.78 2.02
CA ILE A 3 -17.30 23.86 2.01
C ILE A 3 -18.59 24.69 1.92
N TYR A 4 -19.51 24.29 1.04
CA TYR A 4 -20.82 24.94 0.88
C TYR A 4 -21.91 24.13 1.60
N ARG A 5 -22.60 24.74 2.56
CA ARG A 5 -23.79 24.15 3.20
C ARG A 5 -25.05 24.89 2.81
N PHE A 6 -26.11 24.14 2.50
CA PHE A 6 -27.45 24.66 2.21
C PHE A 6 -28.51 23.64 2.65
N GLY A 7 -29.43 24.04 3.53
CA GLY A 7 -30.37 23.09 4.15
C GLY A 7 -29.65 21.95 4.87
N GLU A 8 -30.03 20.70 4.57
CA GLU A 8 -29.36 19.49 5.08
C GLU A 8 -28.17 19.03 4.22
N PHE A 9 -27.84 19.77 3.15
CA PHE A 9 -26.83 19.38 2.19
C PHE A 9 -25.48 20.04 2.47
N GLU A 10 -24.41 19.26 2.26
CA GLU A 10 -23.04 19.72 2.28
C GLU A 10 -22.34 19.31 0.99
N LEU A 11 -21.78 20.30 0.28
CA LEU A 11 -20.96 20.12 -0.91
C LEU A 11 -19.51 20.50 -0.60
N ASP A 12 -18.62 19.54 -0.75
CA ASP A 12 -17.16 19.69 -0.65
C ASP A 12 -16.54 19.59 -2.06
N PRO A 13 -16.12 20.73 -2.66
CA PRO A 13 -15.48 20.73 -3.97
C PRO A 13 -14.12 20.00 -3.99
N GLY A 14 -13.38 20.01 -2.88
CA GLY A 14 -12.06 19.40 -2.77
C GLY A 14 -12.12 17.87 -2.77
N GLN A 15 -13.11 17.31 -2.08
CA GLN A 15 -13.38 15.85 -2.08
C GLN A 15 -14.38 15.40 -3.16
N ARG A 16 -14.88 16.33 -3.99
CA ARG A 16 -15.96 16.12 -4.97
C ARG A 16 -17.17 15.36 -4.40
N ARG A 17 -17.57 15.72 -3.17
CA ARG A 17 -18.61 15.02 -2.41
C ARG A 17 -19.81 15.92 -2.19
N LEU A 18 -21.00 15.44 -2.57
CA LEU A 18 -22.28 16.01 -2.16
C LEU A 18 -22.90 15.04 -1.14
N SER A 19 -23.38 15.56 -0.02
CA SER A 19 -23.99 14.77 1.05
C SER A 19 -25.25 15.44 1.58
N LYS A 20 -26.15 14.65 2.16
CA LYS A 20 -27.30 15.10 2.96
C LYS A 20 -27.21 14.44 4.33
N GLY A 21 -26.85 15.21 5.35
CA GLY A 21 -26.36 14.65 6.62
C GLY A 21 -25.12 13.76 6.40
N GLU A 22 -25.11 12.55 6.96
CA GLU A 22 -23.99 11.58 6.77
C GLU A 22 -24.08 10.78 5.45
N ALA A 23 -25.17 10.90 4.70
CA ALA A 23 -25.39 10.11 3.48
C ALA A 23 -24.84 10.82 2.23
N ALA A 24 -23.93 10.16 1.50
CA ALA A 24 -23.41 10.67 0.23
C ALA A 24 -24.45 10.55 -0.90
N ILE A 25 -24.61 11.63 -1.68
CA ILE A 25 -25.51 11.70 -2.83
C ILE A 25 -24.67 11.60 -4.10
N ARG A 26 -24.94 10.57 -4.91
CA ARG A 26 -24.27 10.39 -6.20
C ARG A 26 -24.88 11.29 -7.26
N ILE A 27 -24.08 12.20 -7.81
CA ILE A 27 -24.38 12.98 -9.01
C ILE A 27 -23.23 12.85 -10.01
N GLY A 28 -23.53 12.96 -11.31
CA GLY A 28 -22.50 12.89 -12.35
C GLY A 28 -21.51 14.06 -12.26
N ALA A 29 -20.25 13.84 -12.65
CA ALA A 29 -19.16 14.82 -12.49
C ALA A 29 -19.50 16.21 -13.05
N ARG A 30 -20.11 16.29 -14.23
CA ARG A 30 -20.53 17.57 -14.83
C ARG A 30 -21.70 18.24 -14.10
N ALA A 31 -22.62 17.46 -13.55
CA ALA A 31 -23.67 18.02 -12.70
C ALA A 31 -23.08 18.59 -11.40
N PHE A 32 -22.06 17.94 -10.83
CA PHE A 32 -21.33 18.43 -9.66
C PHE A 32 -20.66 19.78 -9.94
N ASP A 33 -19.97 19.90 -11.08
CA ASP A 33 -19.30 21.15 -11.47
C ASP A 33 -20.32 22.29 -11.70
N VAL A 34 -21.47 21.99 -12.32
CA VAL A 34 -22.58 22.94 -12.48
C VAL A 34 -23.11 23.41 -11.13
N LEU A 35 -23.31 22.50 -10.18
CA LEU A 35 -23.80 22.85 -8.84
C LEU A 35 -22.77 23.71 -8.08
N THR A 36 -21.49 23.39 -8.18
CA THR A 36 -20.40 24.17 -7.57
C THR A 36 -20.39 25.61 -8.11
N CYS A 37 -20.47 25.77 -9.43
CA CYS A 37 -20.56 27.09 -10.09
C CYS A 37 -21.78 27.92 -9.62
N LEU A 38 -22.92 27.27 -9.38
CA LEU A 38 -24.12 27.95 -8.85
C LEU A 38 -24.00 28.33 -7.37
N LEU A 39 -23.31 27.52 -6.56
CA LEU A 39 -23.10 27.77 -5.13
C LEU A 39 -22.07 28.86 -4.85
N GLU A 40 -21.01 28.93 -5.67
CA GLU A 40 -20.02 30.03 -5.63
C GLU A 40 -20.66 31.41 -5.80
N LYS A 41 -21.76 31.46 -6.57
CA LYS A 41 -22.51 32.68 -6.88
C LYS A 41 -23.92 32.66 -6.32
N ALA A 42 -24.12 31.95 -5.21
CA ALA A 42 -25.43 31.77 -4.59
C ALA A 42 -26.15 33.10 -4.36
N GLY A 43 -27.46 33.14 -4.62
CA GLY A 43 -28.26 34.36 -4.55
C GLY A 43 -28.22 35.25 -5.80
N THR A 44 -27.27 35.04 -6.72
CA THR A 44 -27.16 35.78 -7.99
C THR A 44 -27.54 34.91 -9.19
N VAL A 45 -27.89 35.55 -10.31
CA VAL A 45 -28.22 34.85 -11.56
C VAL A 45 -26.92 34.57 -12.33
N VAL A 46 -26.61 33.31 -12.59
CA VAL A 46 -25.48 32.87 -13.42
C VAL A 46 -26.00 32.58 -14.82
N THR A 47 -25.42 33.19 -15.84
CA THR A 47 -25.91 33.03 -17.22
C THR A 47 -25.59 31.64 -17.76
N LYS A 48 -26.37 31.16 -18.75
CA LYS A 48 -26.12 29.84 -19.35
C LYS A 48 -24.74 29.75 -19.99
N GLU A 49 -24.32 30.81 -20.69
CA GLU A 49 -23.00 30.90 -21.31
C GLU A 49 -21.87 30.82 -20.28
N GLU A 50 -22.05 31.47 -19.13
CA GLU A 50 -21.07 31.45 -18.04
C GLU A 50 -20.93 30.06 -17.42
N ILE A 51 -22.05 29.36 -17.18
CA ILE A 51 -22.03 27.97 -16.70
C ILE A 51 -21.35 27.06 -17.74
N ILE A 52 -21.68 27.23 -19.03
CA ILE A 52 -21.10 26.42 -20.10
C ILE A 52 -19.59 26.64 -20.19
N ARG A 53 -19.13 27.89 -20.18
CA ARG A 53 -17.70 28.23 -20.25
C ARG A 53 -16.91 27.72 -19.03
N THR A 54 -17.52 27.76 -17.85
CA THR A 54 -16.87 27.35 -16.59
C THR A 54 -16.77 25.84 -16.47
N VAL A 55 -17.85 25.11 -16.80
CA VAL A 55 -17.90 23.66 -16.65
C VAL A 55 -17.33 22.92 -17.87
N TRP A 56 -17.48 23.45 -19.08
CA TRP A 56 -17.01 22.86 -20.33
C TRP A 56 -16.09 23.80 -21.12
N PRO A 57 -14.91 24.20 -20.57
CA PRO A 57 -14.04 25.21 -21.19
C PRO A 57 -13.45 24.79 -22.55
N SER A 58 -13.41 23.48 -22.84
CA SER A 58 -12.82 22.91 -24.05
C SER A 58 -13.82 22.08 -24.87
N THR A 59 -15.13 22.25 -24.67
CA THR A 59 -16.16 21.46 -25.35
C THR A 59 -17.38 22.31 -25.68
N TYR A 60 -17.83 22.31 -26.93
CA TYR A 60 -19.07 22.99 -27.32
C TYR A 60 -20.28 22.18 -26.82
N VAL A 61 -21.10 22.78 -25.96
CA VAL A 61 -22.28 22.15 -25.35
C VAL A 61 -23.50 23.00 -25.66
N ASP A 62 -24.56 22.37 -26.18
CA ASP A 62 -25.81 23.06 -26.44
C ASP A 62 -26.62 23.31 -25.15
N GLU A 63 -27.58 24.23 -25.22
CA GLU A 63 -28.44 24.54 -24.07
C GLU A 63 -29.30 23.34 -23.61
N ALA A 64 -29.60 22.39 -24.50
CA ALA A 64 -30.43 21.23 -24.17
C ALA A 64 -29.70 20.31 -23.18
N SER A 65 -28.40 20.14 -23.36
CA SER A 65 -27.52 19.36 -22.49
C SER A 65 -27.41 19.97 -21.09
N LEU A 66 -27.32 21.30 -20.99
CA LEU A 66 -27.36 22.01 -19.70
C LEU A 66 -28.69 21.77 -18.97
N ARG A 67 -29.82 21.75 -19.69
CA ARG A 67 -31.14 21.47 -19.08
C ARG A 67 -31.23 20.07 -18.47
N VAL A 68 -30.59 19.06 -19.08
CA VAL A 68 -30.55 17.70 -18.53
C VAL A 68 -29.84 17.67 -17.17
N HIS A 69 -28.69 18.35 -17.05
CA HIS A 69 -27.98 18.46 -15.78
C HIS A 69 -28.79 19.21 -14.71
N MET A 70 -29.53 20.26 -15.10
CA MET A 70 -30.40 20.99 -14.17
C MET A 70 -31.56 20.14 -13.65
N VAL A 71 -32.14 19.26 -14.47
CA VAL A 71 -33.18 18.31 -14.03
C VAL A 71 -32.61 17.30 -13.04
N ALA A 72 -31.43 16.74 -13.34
CA ALA A 72 -30.75 15.80 -12.44
C ALA A 72 -30.40 16.44 -11.09
N LEU A 73 -29.88 17.67 -11.10
CA LEU A 73 -29.57 18.43 -9.90
C LEU A 73 -30.82 18.69 -9.07
N ARG A 74 -31.89 19.24 -9.66
CA ARG A 74 -33.14 19.49 -8.93
C ARG A 74 -33.72 18.25 -8.27
N LYS A 75 -33.55 17.07 -8.87
CA LYS A 75 -33.93 15.79 -8.26
C LYS A 75 -33.01 15.38 -7.11
N ALA A 76 -31.70 15.60 -7.24
CA ALA A 76 -30.70 15.20 -6.25
C ALA A 76 -30.70 16.07 -4.99
N ILE A 77 -30.96 17.37 -5.12
CA ILE A 77 -30.98 18.34 -4.00
C ILE A 77 -32.39 18.77 -3.60
N TYR A 78 -33.39 17.92 -3.84
CA TYR A 78 -34.75 18.15 -3.39
C TYR A 78 -34.88 17.85 -1.88
N ASP A 79 -35.35 18.81 -1.09
CA ASP A 79 -35.54 18.66 0.36
C ASP A 79 -37.01 18.59 0.79
N GLY A 80 -37.96 18.49 -0.15
CA GLY A 80 -39.39 18.36 0.19
C GLY A 80 -40.11 19.68 0.44
N GLU A 81 -39.43 20.83 0.36
CA GLU A 81 -40.03 22.15 0.53
C GLU A 81 -40.65 22.71 -0.77
N GLN A 82 -41.54 23.72 -0.66
CA GLN A 82 -42.17 24.38 -1.81
C GLN A 82 -41.20 25.27 -2.60
N THR A 83 -40.12 25.74 -1.99
CA THR A 83 -39.09 26.59 -2.61
C THR A 83 -38.01 25.74 -3.28
N LEU A 84 -37.86 25.91 -4.60
CA LEU A 84 -36.85 25.21 -5.40
C LEU A 84 -35.43 25.68 -5.06
N CYS A 85 -34.48 24.76 -4.87
CA CYS A 85 -33.06 25.10 -4.65
C CYS A 85 -32.42 25.83 -5.85
N ILE A 86 -32.83 25.48 -7.08
CA ILE A 86 -32.33 26.10 -8.32
C ILE A 86 -33.51 26.65 -9.13
N GLU A 87 -33.57 27.97 -9.26
CA GLU A 87 -34.57 28.69 -10.04
C GLU A 87 -34.11 28.91 -11.49
N SER A 88 -35.03 28.73 -12.45
CA SER A 88 -34.81 29.11 -13.85
C SER A 88 -35.29 30.55 -14.05
N ILE A 89 -34.38 31.43 -14.46
CA ILE A 89 -34.73 32.82 -14.82
C ILE A 89 -34.88 32.91 -16.34
N PRO A 90 -36.10 33.12 -16.86
CA PRO A 90 -36.36 33.13 -18.30
C PRO A 90 -35.42 34.09 -19.06
N GLY A 91 -34.79 33.59 -20.12
CA GLY A 91 -33.91 34.37 -20.99
C GLY A 91 -32.53 34.72 -20.42
N LEU A 92 -32.24 34.45 -19.14
CA LEU A 92 -30.98 34.86 -18.50
C LEU A 92 -30.11 33.68 -18.03
N GLY A 93 -30.67 32.73 -17.28
CA GLY A 93 -29.86 31.65 -16.69
C GLY A 93 -30.48 31.01 -15.47
N TYR A 94 -29.65 30.66 -14.50
CA TYR A 94 -30.05 29.94 -13.30
C TYR A 94 -29.57 30.67 -12.04
N LYS A 95 -30.37 30.59 -10.98
CA LYS A 95 -30.04 31.15 -9.67
C LYS A 95 -30.16 30.07 -8.61
N PHE A 96 -29.16 29.96 -7.74
CA PHE A 96 -29.30 29.19 -6.52
C PHE A 96 -30.05 30.04 -5.49
N ALA A 97 -31.24 29.59 -5.08
CA ALA A 97 -32.20 30.42 -4.38
C ALA A 97 -32.15 30.27 -2.85
N LYS A 98 -31.61 29.15 -2.34
CA LYS A 98 -31.50 28.92 -0.88
C LYS A 98 -30.27 29.62 -0.29
N PRO A 99 -30.32 29.99 1.01
CA PRO A 99 -29.15 30.52 1.72
C PRO A 99 -28.03 29.48 1.70
N VAL A 100 -26.81 29.93 1.37
CA VAL A 100 -25.61 29.10 1.37
C VAL A 100 -24.64 29.67 2.41
N SER A 101 -24.20 28.85 3.35
CA SER A 101 -23.13 29.21 4.27
C SER A 101 -21.82 28.57 3.79
N THR A 102 -20.79 29.39 3.64
CA THR A 102 -19.43 28.94 3.34
C THR A 102 -18.65 28.73 4.64
N ILE A 103 -18.06 27.55 4.78
CA ILE A 103 -17.11 27.26 5.85
C ILE A 103 -15.72 27.36 5.22
N THR A 104 -15.05 28.47 5.49
CA THR A 104 -13.64 28.68 5.16
C THR A 104 -12.82 28.22 6.36
N ASP A 105 -12.24 27.03 6.26
CA ASP A 105 -11.26 26.55 7.25
C ASP A 105 -9.98 27.38 7.10
N ASP A 106 -9.77 28.32 8.03
CA ASP A 106 -8.54 29.12 8.18
C ASP A 106 -7.62 28.54 9.26
N SER A 107 -7.75 27.25 9.55
CA SER A 107 -6.82 26.51 10.40
C SER A 107 -6.08 25.47 9.58
N SER A 108 -4.83 25.78 9.26
CA SER A 108 -3.79 24.82 8.91
C SER A 108 -3.35 24.02 10.14
N ALA A 109 -4.32 23.45 10.86
CA ALA A 109 -4.06 22.26 11.64
C ALA A 109 -4.04 21.12 10.63
N SER A 110 -2.85 20.52 10.46
CA SER A 110 -2.65 19.28 9.73
C SER A 110 -3.74 18.27 10.10
N THR A 111 -4.77 18.15 9.28
CA THR A 111 -5.58 16.94 9.22
C THR A 111 -4.77 15.96 8.39
N ALA A 112 -3.77 15.36 9.04
CA ALA A 112 -3.40 14.00 8.70
C ALA A 112 -4.72 13.22 8.56
N PRO A 113 -4.88 12.35 7.54
CA PRO A 113 -6.08 11.56 7.42
C PRO A 113 -6.28 10.85 8.76
N THR A 114 -7.38 11.16 9.47
CA THR A 114 -7.81 10.36 10.62
C THR A 114 -8.28 9.03 10.05
N THR A 115 -7.32 8.17 9.73
CA THR A 115 -7.54 6.80 9.32
C THR A 115 -8.04 6.03 10.54
N ARG A 116 -9.36 5.89 10.63
CA ARG A 116 -10.01 4.93 11.51
C ARG A 116 -9.78 3.54 10.92
N TYR A 117 -8.62 2.93 11.18
CA TYR A 117 -8.32 1.63 10.60
C TYR A 117 -9.20 0.51 11.22
N GLY A 118 -9.90 -0.22 10.35
CA GLY A 118 -9.85 -1.68 10.28
C GLY A 118 -10.60 -2.55 11.31
N LEU A 119 -11.25 -2.00 12.34
CA LEU A 119 -12.03 -2.88 13.23
C LEU A 119 -13.22 -3.52 12.46
N PRO A 120 -13.40 -4.85 12.52
CA PRO A 120 -14.56 -5.50 11.92
C PRO A 120 -15.88 -4.93 12.47
N ALA A 121 -16.88 -4.74 11.61
CA ALA A 121 -18.21 -4.28 12.02
C ALA A 121 -18.83 -5.24 13.05
N THR A 122 -19.40 -4.71 14.15
CA THR A 122 -20.14 -5.54 15.11
C THR A 122 -21.62 -5.57 14.70
N VAL A 123 -22.09 -6.73 14.25
CA VAL A 123 -23.48 -6.95 13.81
C VAL A 123 -24.34 -7.56 14.94
N VAL A 124 -23.73 -8.03 16.02
CA VAL A 124 -24.39 -8.81 17.08
C VAL A 124 -23.98 -8.29 18.45
N ARG A 125 -24.97 -8.07 19.33
CA ARG A 125 -24.79 -7.67 20.74
C ARG A 125 -23.96 -8.72 21.50
N LEU A 126 -22.99 -8.27 22.30
CA LEU A 126 -22.25 -9.17 23.19
C LEU A 126 -23.02 -9.36 24.49
N ILE A 127 -23.51 -10.58 24.72
CA ILE A 127 -24.33 -10.94 25.88
C ILE A 127 -23.43 -11.26 27.08
N GLY A 128 -23.74 -10.69 28.25
CA GLY A 128 -23.05 -11.00 29.52
C GLY A 128 -21.58 -10.58 29.59
N ARG A 129 -21.16 -9.58 28.78
CA ARG A 129 -19.75 -9.14 28.71
C ARG A 129 -19.50 -7.74 29.25
N ASP A 130 -20.53 -7.00 29.66
CA ASP A 130 -20.44 -5.57 29.99
C ASP A 130 -19.41 -5.28 31.09
N GLU A 131 -19.46 -6.00 32.22
CA GLU A 131 -18.52 -5.80 33.32
C GLU A 131 -17.07 -6.11 32.93
N PHE A 132 -16.85 -7.23 32.22
CA PHE A 132 -15.52 -7.60 31.75
C PHE A 132 -14.93 -6.54 30.83
N LEU A 133 -15.74 -6.02 29.90
CA LEU A 133 -15.34 -4.98 28.95
C LEU A 133 -15.02 -3.68 29.67
N ALA A 134 -15.91 -3.19 30.53
CA ALA A 134 -15.72 -1.96 31.30
C ALA A 134 -14.43 -1.99 32.13
N HIS A 135 -14.20 -3.07 32.88
CA HIS A 135 -12.96 -3.24 33.64
C HIS A 135 -11.72 -3.38 32.76
N SER A 136 -11.83 -3.94 31.55
CA SER A 136 -10.68 -4.07 30.64
C SER A 136 -10.29 -2.73 30.02
N VAL A 137 -11.28 -1.93 29.62
CA VAL A 137 -11.07 -0.57 29.12
C VAL A 137 -10.39 0.30 30.18
N GLU A 138 -10.84 0.22 31.44
CA GLU A 138 -10.21 0.98 32.53
C GLU A 138 -8.75 0.58 32.75
N LEU A 139 -8.43 -0.72 32.77
CA LEU A 139 -7.04 -1.17 32.90
C LEU A 139 -6.15 -0.67 31.76
N MET A 140 -6.65 -0.70 30.52
CA MET A 140 -5.91 -0.22 29.34
C MET A 140 -5.60 1.28 29.37
N ARG A 141 -6.22 2.07 30.26
CA ARG A 141 -5.82 3.47 30.48
C ARG A 141 -4.49 3.61 31.22
N SER A 142 -4.08 2.59 31.97
CA SER A 142 -2.88 2.60 32.81
C SER A 142 -1.82 1.59 32.36
N MET A 143 -2.16 0.68 31.46
CA MET A 143 -1.31 -0.41 30.98
C MET A 143 -1.20 -0.39 29.46
N ARG A 144 -0.07 -0.86 28.94
CA ARG A 144 0.21 -0.87 27.50
C ARG A 144 0.09 -2.24 26.84
N LEU A 145 -0.07 -3.31 27.64
CA LEU A 145 -0.25 -4.66 27.13
C LEU A 145 -1.30 -5.41 27.93
N MET A 146 -2.32 -5.89 27.23
CA MET A 146 -3.30 -6.82 27.77
C MET A 146 -3.42 -8.04 26.87
N THR A 147 -3.31 -9.23 27.47
CA THR A 147 -3.59 -10.48 26.78
C THR A 147 -4.89 -11.06 27.30
N ILE A 148 -5.91 -11.08 26.44
CA ILE A 148 -7.17 -11.77 26.71
C ILE A 148 -6.94 -13.26 26.45
N THR A 149 -6.97 -14.02 27.53
CA THR A 149 -6.77 -15.47 27.49
C THR A 149 -8.09 -16.21 27.65
N GLY A 150 -8.16 -17.43 27.12
CA GLY A 150 -9.33 -18.27 27.27
C GLY A 150 -9.43 -19.37 26.20
N PRO A 151 -10.29 -20.37 26.42
CA PRO A 151 -10.46 -21.47 25.48
C PRO A 151 -10.95 -20.99 24.10
N GLY A 152 -10.88 -21.85 23.09
CA GLY A 152 -11.49 -21.57 21.78
C GLY A 152 -12.99 -21.27 21.92
N GLY A 153 -13.56 -20.44 21.04
CA GLY A 153 -15.01 -20.16 21.00
C GLY A 153 -15.59 -19.40 22.19
N ILE A 154 -14.75 -18.91 23.13
CA ILE A 154 -15.20 -18.16 24.32
C ILE A 154 -15.57 -16.70 24.03
N GLY A 155 -15.18 -16.18 22.86
CA GLY A 155 -15.47 -14.80 22.42
C GLY A 155 -14.31 -13.81 22.57
N LYS A 156 -13.05 -14.26 22.69
CA LYS A 156 -11.87 -13.37 22.88
C LYS A 156 -11.76 -12.29 21.82
N THR A 157 -11.81 -12.67 20.54
CA THR A 157 -11.75 -11.74 19.40
C THR A 157 -12.83 -10.67 19.50
N SER A 158 -14.07 -11.07 19.80
CA SER A 158 -15.18 -10.11 19.92
C SER A 158 -15.01 -9.17 21.12
N ALA A 159 -14.50 -9.67 22.26
CA ALA A 159 -14.19 -8.83 23.41
C ALA A 159 -13.04 -7.85 23.10
N ALA A 160 -11.98 -8.30 22.43
CA ALA A 160 -10.85 -7.46 22.05
C ALA A 160 -11.27 -6.32 21.11
N ILE A 161 -12.10 -6.62 20.10
CA ILE A 161 -12.65 -5.63 19.17
C ILE A 161 -13.50 -4.59 19.93
N GLU A 162 -14.34 -5.02 20.87
CA GLU A 162 -15.20 -4.08 21.63
C GLU A 162 -14.39 -3.20 22.59
N ILE A 163 -13.36 -3.77 23.23
CA ILE A 163 -12.42 -2.99 24.05
C ILE A 163 -11.67 -1.99 23.17
N ALA A 164 -11.14 -2.42 22.04
CA ALA A 164 -10.41 -1.55 21.11
C ALA A 164 -11.31 -0.44 20.55
N ARG A 165 -12.58 -0.75 20.24
CA ARG A 165 -13.58 0.25 19.82
C ARG A 165 -13.85 1.26 20.93
N SER A 166 -13.97 0.82 22.17
CA SER A 166 -14.18 1.71 23.32
C SER A 166 -12.97 2.60 23.62
N LEU A 167 -11.77 2.19 23.20
CA LEU A 167 -10.53 2.96 23.29
C LEU A 167 -10.29 3.87 22.07
N ALA A 168 -11.03 3.66 20.98
CA ALA A 168 -10.96 4.50 19.80
C ALA A 168 -11.50 5.88 20.16
N THR A 169 -10.67 6.90 19.96
CA THR A 169 -11.05 8.32 20.10
C THR A 169 -10.62 9.05 18.84
N GLU A 170 -11.01 10.31 18.68
CA GLU A 170 -10.59 11.13 17.54
C GLU A 170 -9.05 11.22 17.39
N ASN A 171 -8.31 11.04 18.48
CA ASN A 171 -6.85 11.13 18.53
C ASN A 171 -6.11 9.78 18.61
N ASN A 172 -6.83 8.65 18.56
CA ASN A 172 -6.23 7.31 18.62
C ASN A 172 -6.56 6.51 17.36
N SER A 173 -5.54 5.89 16.76
CA SER A 173 -5.73 4.88 15.71
C SER A 173 -5.90 3.48 16.33
N VAL A 174 -6.75 2.65 15.75
CA VAL A 174 -6.89 1.24 16.12
C VAL A 174 -6.51 0.41 14.91
N VAL A 175 -5.73 -0.66 15.08
CA VAL A 175 -5.33 -1.54 13.98
C VAL A 175 -5.59 -2.97 14.40
N PHE A 176 -6.35 -3.71 13.58
CA PHE A 176 -6.66 -5.11 13.82
C PHE A 176 -5.77 -6.00 12.95
N LEU A 177 -5.06 -6.93 13.59
CA LEU A 177 -4.23 -7.94 12.95
C LEU A 177 -4.83 -9.31 13.17
N ASP A 178 -5.38 -9.90 12.11
CA ASP A 178 -5.84 -11.29 12.13
C ASP A 178 -4.67 -12.22 11.79
N LEU A 179 -4.12 -12.89 12.81
CA LEU A 179 -3.02 -13.82 12.59
C LEU A 179 -3.50 -15.21 12.19
N ALA A 180 -4.81 -15.51 12.18
CA ALA A 180 -5.32 -16.87 11.96
C ALA A 180 -4.90 -17.48 10.62
N ALA A 181 -4.69 -16.64 9.61
CA ALA A 181 -4.27 -17.05 8.27
C ALA A 181 -2.74 -17.23 8.12
N LEU A 182 -1.94 -16.82 9.10
CA LEU A 182 -0.48 -16.91 9.03
C LEU A 182 0.03 -18.27 9.51
N SER A 183 0.87 -18.91 8.71
CA SER A 183 1.52 -20.18 9.05
C SER A 183 2.89 -20.01 9.73
N ASN A 184 3.53 -18.85 9.58
CA ASN A 184 4.89 -18.57 10.01
C ASN A 184 5.00 -17.23 10.75
N GLY A 185 5.66 -17.23 11.91
CA GLY A 185 5.87 -16.07 12.76
C GLY A 185 6.74 -14.98 12.14
N GLU A 186 7.59 -15.32 11.17
CA GLU A 186 8.38 -14.33 10.43
C GLU A 186 7.50 -13.35 9.62
N LEU A 187 6.25 -13.71 9.32
CA LEU A 187 5.31 -12.90 8.54
C LEU A 187 4.56 -11.87 9.39
N ILE A 188 4.66 -11.93 10.72
CA ILE A 188 3.90 -11.04 11.61
C ILE A 188 4.30 -9.57 11.37
N VAL A 189 5.59 -9.29 11.21
CA VAL A 189 6.09 -7.93 11.04
C VAL A 189 5.67 -7.35 9.70
N SER A 190 5.71 -8.13 8.62
CA SER A 190 5.24 -7.68 7.30
C SER A 190 3.72 -7.51 7.26
N HIS A 191 2.96 -8.40 7.92
CA HIS A 191 1.52 -8.26 8.08
C HIS A 191 1.16 -6.98 8.85
N LEU A 192 1.84 -6.69 9.96
CA LEU A 192 1.66 -5.44 10.71
C LEU A 192 1.95 -4.20 9.86
N ALA A 193 3.05 -4.21 9.11
CA ALA A 193 3.38 -3.10 8.22
C ALA A 193 2.28 -2.85 7.18
N SER A 194 1.79 -3.91 6.54
CA SER A 194 0.70 -3.85 5.57
C SER A 194 -0.60 -3.33 6.20
N SER A 195 -0.96 -3.79 7.40
CA SER A 195 -2.13 -3.30 8.16
C SER A 195 -2.03 -1.83 8.57
N LEU A 196 -0.81 -1.28 8.66
CA LEU A 196 -0.53 0.14 8.88
C LEU A 196 -0.49 0.96 7.57
N GLY A 197 -0.71 0.31 6.41
CA GLY A 197 -0.61 0.94 5.09
C GLY A 197 0.83 1.21 4.65
N LEU A 198 1.81 0.51 5.23
CA LEU A 198 3.21 0.67 4.86
C LEU A 198 3.59 -0.24 3.71
N SER A 199 4.04 0.35 2.60
CA SER A 199 4.75 -0.38 1.55
C SER A 199 6.20 -0.61 1.98
N VAL A 200 6.59 -1.84 2.33
CA VAL A 200 7.94 -2.13 2.83
C VAL A 200 8.83 -2.69 1.73
N PHE A 201 9.94 -2.00 1.48
CA PHE A 201 10.93 -2.34 0.46
C PHE A 201 12.27 -2.79 1.06
N SER A 202 12.26 -3.38 2.26
CA SER A 202 13.45 -3.90 2.94
C SER A 202 13.22 -5.28 3.55
N SER A 203 14.32 -5.87 4.03
CA SER A 203 14.32 -7.08 4.84
C SER A 203 13.88 -6.89 6.30
N ASP A 204 14.03 -5.69 6.88
CA ASP A 204 13.55 -5.35 8.24
C ASP A 204 12.52 -4.20 8.17
N PRO A 205 11.21 -4.49 8.32
CA PRO A 205 10.15 -3.48 8.34
C PRO A 205 10.08 -2.66 9.62
N MET A 206 10.74 -3.11 10.70
CA MET A 206 10.51 -2.55 12.03
C MET A 206 10.78 -1.04 12.15
N PRO A 207 11.86 -0.48 11.58
CA PRO A 207 12.09 0.96 11.66
C PRO A 207 10.92 1.80 11.12
N GLY A 208 10.33 1.39 10.00
CA GLY A 208 9.18 2.07 9.40
C GLY A 208 7.91 1.95 10.25
N ILE A 209 7.67 0.76 10.84
CA ILE A 209 6.56 0.55 11.79
C ILE A 209 6.70 1.45 13.02
N VAL A 210 7.90 1.51 13.61
CA VAL A 210 8.16 2.34 14.81
C VAL A 210 7.93 3.81 14.50
N GLN A 211 8.38 4.30 13.34
CA GLN A 211 8.14 5.68 12.92
C GLN A 211 6.65 5.96 12.72
N ALA A 212 5.91 5.07 12.05
CA ALA A 212 4.48 5.22 11.82
C ALA A 212 3.68 5.26 13.13
N LEU A 213 4.06 4.42 14.09
CA LEU A 213 3.43 4.36 15.42
C LEU A 213 3.89 5.49 16.36
N GLY A 214 5.08 6.04 16.17
CA GLY A 214 5.63 7.11 17.01
C GLY A 214 4.87 8.44 16.90
N ASN A 215 4.22 8.67 15.76
CA ASN A 215 3.50 9.93 15.47
C ASN A 215 2.06 9.96 16.00
N SER A 216 1.53 8.84 16.51
CA SER A 216 0.14 8.77 17.00
C SER A 216 -0.01 7.83 18.20
N ARG A 217 -1.11 7.96 18.93
CA ARG A 217 -1.51 6.96 19.92
C ARG A 217 -2.22 5.83 19.19
N THR A 218 -1.65 4.63 19.23
CA THR A 218 -2.19 3.48 18.49
C THR A 218 -2.53 2.33 19.41
N VAL A 219 -3.71 1.74 19.24
CA VAL A 219 -4.09 0.47 19.84
C VAL A 219 -3.99 -0.63 18.79
N LEU A 220 -3.04 -1.54 18.96
CA LEU A 220 -2.89 -2.71 18.10
C LEU A 220 -3.66 -3.89 18.71
N VAL A 221 -4.49 -4.55 17.91
CA VAL A 221 -5.18 -5.79 18.31
C VAL A 221 -4.54 -6.95 17.57
N PHE A 222 -3.82 -7.81 18.29
CA PHE A 222 -3.23 -9.05 17.77
C PHE A 222 -4.18 -10.20 18.06
N ASP A 223 -4.91 -10.67 17.06
CA ASP A 223 -5.87 -11.77 17.23
C ASP A 223 -5.22 -13.14 16.95
N ASN A 224 -5.63 -14.16 17.70
CA ASN A 224 -5.23 -15.56 17.53
C ASN A 224 -3.72 -15.84 17.71
N CYS A 225 -3.04 -15.19 18.65
CA CYS A 225 -1.58 -15.35 18.86
C CYS A 225 -1.11 -16.77 19.20
N GLU A 226 -2.01 -17.66 19.66
CA GLU A 226 -1.66 -18.98 20.21
C GLU A 226 -0.82 -19.91 19.33
N HIS A 227 -0.92 -19.79 18.00
CA HIS A 227 -0.19 -20.65 17.06
C HIS A 227 1.19 -20.08 16.68
N LEU A 228 1.43 -18.79 16.97
CA LEU A 228 2.68 -18.07 16.70
C LEU A 228 3.18 -17.36 17.96
N ILE A 229 2.95 -17.94 19.13
CA ILE A 229 2.98 -17.21 20.40
C ILE A 229 4.35 -16.62 20.72
N ASP A 230 5.43 -17.38 20.51
CA ASP A 230 6.81 -16.92 20.76
C ASP A 230 7.19 -15.76 19.82
N SER A 231 6.76 -15.83 18.56
CA SER A 231 6.99 -14.77 17.58
C SER A 231 6.16 -13.52 17.89
N CYS A 232 4.90 -13.69 18.29
CA CYS A 232 4.05 -12.58 18.75
C CYS A 232 4.67 -11.90 19.96
N ALA A 233 5.12 -12.67 20.95
CA ALA A 233 5.78 -12.18 22.15
C ALA A 233 7.00 -11.32 21.81
N GLY A 234 7.90 -11.82 20.95
CA GLY A 234 9.09 -11.07 20.52
C GLY A 234 8.77 -9.78 19.76
N VAL A 235 7.78 -9.81 18.85
CA VAL A 235 7.36 -8.61 18.10
C VAL A 235 6.71 -7.57 19.02
N ILE A 236 5.78 -8.01 19.89
CA ILE A 236 5.07 -7.12 20.80
C ILE A 236 6.03 -6.48 21.81
N ASP A 237 6.97 -7.25 22.38
CA ASP A 237 7.97 -6.71 23.31
C ASP A 237 8.84 -5.64 22.63
N ARG A 238 9.33 -5.92 21.42
CA ARG A 238 10.12 -4.95 20.63
C ARG A 238 9.31 -3.68 20.31
N LEU A 239 8.03 -3.81 19.94
CA LEU A 239 7.16 -2.66 19.69
C LEU A 239 7.00 -1.81 20.95
N LEU A 240 6.64 -2.43 22.08
CA LEU A 240 6.39 -1.70 23.32
C LEU A 240 7.63 -0.97 23.85
N GLN A 241 8.84 -1.50 23.60
CA GLN A 241 10.10 -0.83 23.93
C GLN A 241 10.37 0.38 23.03
N LEU A 242 10.04 0.31 21.74
CA LEU A 242 10.38 1.33 20.74
C LEU A 242 9.30 2.41 20.58
N THR A 243 8.04 2.16 20.98
CA THR A 243 6.92 3.09 20.73
C THR A 243 6.11 3.41 21.98
N PRO A 244 6.51 4.42 22.79
CA PRO A 244 5.88 4.73 24.09
C PRO A 244 4.37 5.02 24.02
N SER A 245 3.86 5.50 22.88
CA SER A 245 2.45 5.84 22.63
C SER A 245 1.59 4.63 22.19
N THR A 246 2.18 3.46 21.96
CA THR A 246 1.45 2.27 21.49
C THR A 246 0.98 1.40 22.66
N SER A 247 -0.25 0.91 22.55
CA SER A 247 -0.83 -0.11 23.42
C SER A 247 -1.25 -1.33 22.59
N VAL A 248 -1.19 -2.52 23.19
CA VAL A 248 -1.46 -3.79 22.52
C VAL A 248 -2.53 -4.58 23.28
N ILE A 249 -3.51 -5.08 22.56
CA ILE A 249 -4.48 -6.08 23.01
C ILE A 249 -4.22 -7.36 22.23
N ALA A 250 -3.74 -8.41 22.89
CA ALA A 250 -3.54 -9.71 22.28
C ALA A 250 -4.68 -10.67 22.66
N THR A 251 -5.13 -11.51 21.74
CA THR A 251 -5.97 -12.67 22.07
C THR A 251 -5.18 -13.96 21.88
N SER A 252 -5.24 -14.83 22.88
CA SER A 252 -4.52 -16.10 22.86
C SER A 252 -5.20 -17.14 23.75
N ARG A 253 -4.81 -18.42 23.63
CA ARG A 253 -5.21 -19.47 24.58
C ARG A 253 -4.39 -19.44 25.85
N GLU A 254 -3.16 -18.95 25.77
CA GLU A 254 -2.22 -18.88 26.87
C GLU A 254 -1.48 -17.53 26.87
N PRO A 255 -0.90 -17.10 28.01
CA PRO A 255 -0.18 -15.83 28.10
C PRO A 255 1.06 -15.76 27.20
N LEU A 256 1.42 -14.57 26.75
CA LEU A 256 2.65 -14.29 25.99
C LEU A 256 3.91 -14.42 26.85
N ARG A 257 3.79 -14.20 28.17
CA ARG A 257 4.87 -14.25 29.17
C ARG A 257 5.99 -13.22 28.93
N ILE A 258 5.61 -12.00 28.58
CA ILE A 258 6.53 -10.86 28.39
C ILE A 258 6.33 -9.78 29.46
N ALA A 259 7.29 -8.84 29.53
CA ALA A 259 7.25 -7.77 30.51
C ALA A 259 5.99 -6.91 30.35
N SER A 260 5.47 -6.42 31.48
CA SER A 260 4.27 -5.56 31.53
C SER A 260 2.98 -6.18 30.97
N GLU A 261 2.95 -7.50 30.75
CA GLU A 261 1.75 -8.21 30.29
C GLU A 261 0.68 -8.28 31.39
N LYS A 262 -0.50 -7.71 31.11
CA LYS A 262 -1.69 -7.96 31.93
C LYS A 262 -2.54 -9.07 31.32
N VAL A 263 -2.47 -10.25 31.92
CA VAL A 263 -3.32 -11.39 31.54
C VAL A 263 -4.74 -11.21 32.09
N ARG A 264 -5.73 -11.27 31.21
CA ARG A 264 -7.16 -11.26 31.55
C ARG A 264 -7.82 -12.54 31.02
N LEU A 265 -8.19 -13.43 31.92
CA LEU A 265 -8.96 -14.62 31.56
C LEU A 265 -10.40 -14.20 31.25
N LEU A 266 -10.88 -14.45 30.02
CA LEU A 266 -12.27 -14.20 29.66
C LEU A 266 -13.15 -15.30 30.30
N PRO A 267 -14.11 -14.94 31.17
CA PRO A 267 -14.94 -15.94 31.84
C PRO A 267 -15.91 -16.62 30.85
N SER A 268 -16.42 -17.80 31.21
CA SER A 268 -17.60 -18.36 30.54
C SER A 268 -18.82 -17.47 30.75
N LEU A 269 -19.85 -17.65 29.93
CA LEU A 269 -21.16 -17.08 30.23
C LEU A 269 -21.73 -17.74 31.48
N GLU A 270 -22.53 -16.97 32.22
CA GLU A 270 -23.17 -17.43 33.44
C GLU A 270 -24.18 -18.53 33.11
N VAL A 271 -24.09 -19.64 33.83
CA VAL A 271 -24.96 -20.81 33.67
C VAL A 271 -25.72 -21.07 34.97
N PRO A 272 -26.97 -21.53 34.92
CA PRO A 272 -27.71 -21.97 36.10
C PRO A 272 -27.01 -23.14 36.81
N LYS A 273 -26.94 -23.09 38.15
CA LYS A 273 -26.52 -24.23 38.98
C LYS A 273 -27.62 -25.31 38.99
N LYS A 274 -27.28 -26.51 39.48
CA LYS A 274 -28.19 -27.67 39.49
C LYS A 274 -29.48 -27.43 40.26
N ASP A 275 -29.44 -26.57 41.29
CA ASP A 275 -30.57 -26.26 42.16
C ASP A 275 -31.25 -24.93 41.78
N ASP A 276 -30.71 -24.22 40.77
CA ASP A 276 -31.31 -22.98 40.28
C ASP A 276 -32.52 -23.30 39.39
N LEU A 277 -33.62 -22.60 39.61
CA LEU A 277 -34.84 -22.67 38.80
C LEU A 277 -35.01 -21.33 38.05
N PRO A 278 -34.32 -21.15 36.91
CA PRO A 278 -34.41 -19.91 36.13
C PRO A 278 -35.85 -19.63 35.72
N SER A 279 -36.30 -18.41 35.99
CA SER A 279 -37.67 -17.94 35.73
C SER A 279 -37.82 -17.33 34.34
N ALA A 280 -36.73 -16.82 33.77
CA ALA A 280 -36.65 -16.28 32.43
C ALA A 280 -35.28 -16.57 31.80
N CYS A 281 -35.18 -16.54 30.46
CA CYS A 281 -33.92 -16.75 29.75
C CYS A 281 -32.88 -15.65 30.03
N HIS A 282 -33.30 -14.42 30.36
CA HIS A 282 -32.40 -13.30 30.66
C HIS A 282 -31.77 -13.39 32.06
N ASP A 283 -32.20 -14.34 32.90
CA ASP A 283 -31.66 -14.53 34.25
C ASP A 283 -30.19 -14.99 34.22
N PHE A 284 -29.77 -15.63 33.11
CA PHE A 284 -28.40 -16.12 32.91
C PHE A 284 -27.94 -15.86 31.47
N SER A 285 -26.77 -15.24 31.30
CA SER A 285 -26.26 -14.87 29.98
C SER A 285 -26.10 -16.04 29.00
N ALA A 286 -25.82 -17.26 29.48
CA ALA A 286 -25.76 -18.44 28.62
C ALA A 286 -27.15 -18.86 28.09
N LEU A 287 -28.20 -18.72 28.90
CA LEU A 287 -29.59 -18.98 28.51
C LEU A 287 -30.11 -17.93 27.53
N GLU A 288 -29.78 -16.66 27.78
CA GLU A 288 -30.12 -15.55 26.89
C GLU A 288 -29.52 -15.78 25.50
N LEU A 289 -28.23 -16.13 25.43
CA LEU A 289 -27.58 -16.48 24.16
C LEU A 289 -28.24 -17.71 23.50
N PHE A 290 -28.51 -18.77 24.26
CA PHE A 290 -29.15 -19.98 23.70
C PHE A 290 -30.52 -19.65 23.10
N ASN A 291 -31.33 -18.86 23.81
CA ASN A 291 -32.66 -18.45 23.35
C ASN A 291 -32.56 -17.56 22.11
N GLU A 292 -31.65 -16.58 22.07
CA GLU A 292 -31.45 -15.72 20.91
C GLU A 292 -31.05 -16.54 19.66
N ARG A 293 -30.15 -17.51 19.82
CA ARG A 293 -29.69 -18.37 18.72
C ARG A 293 -30.75 -19.38 18.30
N LEU A 294 -31.57 -19.86 19.23
CA LEU A 294 -32.70 -20.73 18.96
C LEU A 294 -33.76 -20.02 18.10
N ILE A 295 -34.14 -18.79 18.49
CA ILE A 295 -35.09 -17.96 17.73
C ILE A 295 -34.56 -17.76 16.31
N PHE A 296 -33.28 -17.43 16.18
CA PHE A 296 -32.64 -17.27 14.88
C PHE A 296 -32.65 -18.55 14.03
N ALA A 297 -32.39 -19.71 14.64
CA ALA A 297 -32.30 -20.99 13.93
C ALA A 297 -33.68 -21.57 13.55
N THR A 298 -34.72 -21.32 14.34
CA THR A 298 -36.06 -21.94 14.17
C THR A 298 -37.08 -21.00 13.55
N GLY A 299 -36.86 -19.69 13.62
CA GLY A 299 -37.86 -18.68 13.24
C GLY A 299 -39.10 -18.66 14.16
N GLN A 300 -39.05 -19.34 15.30
CA GLN A 300 -40.15 -19.41 16.27
C GLN A 300 -40.01 -18.35 17.37
N ASN A 301 -41.08 -18.15 18.14
CA ASN A 301 -41.04 -17.38 19.37
C ASN A 301 -40.06 -18.05 20.37
N GLY A 302 -39.38 -17.23 21.18
CA GLY A 302 -38.42 -17.73 22.16
C GLY A 302 -39.04 -18.69 23.20
N LEU A 303 -38.17 -19.29 24.00
CA LEU A 303 -38.54 -20.17 25.10
C LEU A 303 -39.43 -19.40 26.09
N THR A 304 -40.69 -19.82 26.22
CA THR A 304 -41.69 -19.18 27.10
C THR A 304 -42.21 -20.13 28.17
N GLU A 305 -42.17 -21.44 27.94
CA GLU A 305 -42.56 -22.45 28.93
C GLU A 305 -41.43 -22.75 29.92
N MET A 306 -41.73 -22.74 31.22
CA MET A 306 -40.77 -23.03 32.30
C MET A 306 -40.07 -24.39 32.12
N LYS A 307 -40.79 -25.38 31.56
CA LYS A 307 -40.25 -26.70 31.26
C LYS A 307 -39.13 -26.63 30.23
N ASP A 308 -39.32 -25.88 29.16
CA ASP A 308 -38.34 -25.74 28.08
C ASP A 308 -37.14 -24.90 28.52
N ILE A 309 -37.37 -23.85 29.34
CA ILE A 309 -36.30 -23.09 29.99
C ILE A 309 -35.43 -23.99 30.86
N SER A 310 -36.04 -24.92 31.63
CA SER A 310 -35.29 -25.89 32.43
C SER A 310 -34.47 -26.86 31.58
N ILE A 311 -34.97 -27.31 30.43
CA ILE A 311 -34.20 -28.17 29.52
C ILE A 311 -33.03 -27.38 28.89
N ALA A 312 -33.27 -26.13 28.50
CA ALA A 312 -32.22 -25.25 28.01
C ALA A 312 -31.14 -25.00 29.08
N ALA A 313 -31.53 -24.87 30.35
CA ALA A 313 -30.61 -24.72 31.49
C ALA A 313 -29.67 -25.94 31.61
N ASP A 314 -30.20 -27.14 31.43
CA ASP A 314 -29.41 -28.37 31.41
C ASP A 314 -28.41 -28.42 30.24
N ILE A 315 -28.84 -27.97 29.06
CA ILE A 315 -27.98 -27.89 27.86
C ILE A 315 -26.83 -26.91 28.10
N VAL A 316 -27.12 -25.66 28.45
CA VAL A 316 -26.08 -24.61 28.57
C VAL A 316 -25.08 -24.92 29.69
N ARG A 317 -25.53 -25.58 30.77
CA ARG A 317 -24.67 -26.05 31.86
C ARG A 317 -23.66 -27.10 31.39
N ARG A 318 -24.07 -28.04 30.53
CA ARG A 318 -23.17 -29.08 29.97
C ARG A 318 -22.20 -28.54 28.93
N LEU A 319 -22.54 -27.41 28.31
CA LEU A 319 -21.68 -26.70 27.37
C LEU A 319 -20.70 -25.74 28.09
N ASP A 320 -20.63 -25.79 29.42
CA ASP A 320 -19.76 -25.00 30.29
C ASP A 320 -19.86 -23.48 30.05
N GLY A 321 -21.01 -22.99 29.56
CA GLY A 321 -21.20 -21.59 29.22
C GLY A 321 -20.33 -21.08 28.06
N ILE A 322 -19.82 -21.97 27.19
CA ILE A 322 -19.00 -21.58 26.04
C ILE A 322 -19.92 -21.07 24.91
N PRO A 323 -19.85 -19.77 24.52
CA PRO A 323 -20.73 -19.18 23.52
C PRO A 323 -20.82 -19.97 22.22
N LEU A 324 -19.69 -20.32 21.59
CA LEU A 324 -19.73 -21.06 20.33
C LEU A 324 -20.35 -22.46 20.48
N ALA A 325 -20.15 -23.13 21.62
CA ALA A 325 -20.77 -24.43 21.85
C ALA A 325 -22.29 -24.29 22.02
N ILE A 326 -22.74 -23.20 22.68
CA ILE A 326 -24.15 -22.83 22.82
C ILE A 326 -24.77 -22.54 21.45
N GLU A 327 -24.11 -21.75 20.61
CA GLU A 327 -24.55 -21.44 19.24
C GLU A 327 -24.73 -22.71 18.41
N LEU A 328 -23.71 -23.60 18.44
CA LEU A 328 -23.77 -24.89 17.74
C LEU A 328 -24.91 -25.76 18.26
N ALA A 329 -25.12 -25.86 19.57
CA ALA A 329 -26.21 -26.65 20.14
C ALA A 329 -27.60 -26.07 19.82
N ALA A 330 -27.78 -24.75 19.95
CA ALA A 330 -29.04 -24.07 19.64
C ALA A 330 -29.45 -24.28 18.18
N SER A 331 -28.48 -24.23 17.25
CA SER A 331 -28.73 -24.48 15.83
C SER A 331 -29.30 -25.88 15.53
N ARG A 332 -29.06 -26.86 16.41
CA ARG A 332 -29.51 -28.25 16.23
C ARG A 332 -30.91 -28.52 16.74
N VAL A 333 -31.45 -27.63 17.57
CA VAL A 333 -32.82 -27.76 18.07
C VAL A 333 -33.84 -27.77 16.92
N ALA A 334 -33.58 -27.05 15.83
CA ALA A 334 -34.43 -27.04 14.64
C ALA A 334 -34.61 -28.45 14.01
N GLY A 335 -33.59 -29.31 14.07
CA GLY A 335 -33.65 -30.65 13.48
C GLY A 335 -33.95 -31.78 14.47
N LEU A 336 -33.46 -31.68 15.72
CA LEU A 336 -33.61 -32.74 16.73
C LEU A 336 -34.75 -32.47 17.71
N GLY A 337 -35.13 -31.22 17.92
CA GLY A 337 -35.95 -30.78 19.05
C GLY A 337 -35.16 -30.62 20.34
N LEU A 338 -35.69 -29.83 21.26
CA LEU A 338 -34.99 -29.38 22.47
C LEU A 338 -34.64 -30.56 23.40
N GLN A 339 -35.61 -31.45 23.64
CA GLN A 339 -35.45 -32.62 24.51
C GLN A 339 -34.40 -33.61 23.97
N ASN A 340 -34.43 -33.90 22.66
CA ASN A 340 -33.47 -34.81 22.05
C ASN A 340 -32.06 -34.22 21.99
N THR A 341 -31.95 -32.90 21.83
CA THR A 341 -30.67 -32.19 21.93
C THR A 341 -30.05 -32.38 23.31
N ALA A 342 -30.83 -32.18 24.38
CA ALA A 342 -30.38 -32.43 25.75
C ALA A 342 -30.00 -33.90 25.98
N SER A 343 -30.81 -34.85 25.49
CA SER A 343 -30.53 -36.28 25.60
C SER A 343 -29.24 -36.68 24.88
N SER A 344 -28.99 -36.20 23.65
CA SER A 344 -27.79 -36.57 22.87
C SER A 344 -26.48 -36.06 23.49
N LEU A 345 -26.55 -34.93 24.20
CA LEU A 345 -25.43 -34.42 25.00
C LEU A 345 -25.18 -35.26 26.27
N SER A 346 -26.06 -36.20 26.62
CA SER A 346 -25.95 -37.10 27.79
C SER A 346 -25.30 -38.45 27.47
N ASP A 347 -25.11 -38.77 26.19
CA ASP A 347 -24.86 -40.15 25.76
C ASP A 347 -23.44 -40.64 26.14
N PRO A 348 -23.29 -41.77 26.86
CA PRO A 348 -22.00 -42.33 27.27
C PRO A 348 -21.03 -42.63 26.11
N ILE A 349 -21.55 -42.87 24.90
CA ILE A 349 -20.74 -43.14 23.70
C ILE A 349 -20.00 -41.86 23.22
N ASN A 350 -20.56 -40.67 23.50
CA ASN A 350 -19.85 -39.38 23.34
C ASN A 350 -18.78 -39.14 24.42
N THR A 351 -18.75 -39.94 25.49
CA THR A 351 -17.80 -39.78 26.61
C THR A 351 -16.44 -40.43 26.33
N LEU A 352 -16.34 -41.27 25.28
CA LEU A 352 -15.10 -41.90 24.81
C LEU A 352 -14.18 -40.95 24.01
N TRP A 353 -14.63 -39.72 23.74
CA TRP A 353 -13.94 -38.74 22.88
C TRP A 353 -13.34 -37.56 23.67
N ARG A 354 -12.95 -37.78 24.93
CA ARG A 354 -11.97 -36.88 25.57
C ARG A 354 -10.73 -36.92 24.69
N GLY A 355 -10.44 -35.81 24.00
CA GLY A 355 -9.21 -35.64 23.23
C GLY A 355 -7.95 -35.88 24.09
N ARG A 356 -6.74 -35.67 23.55
CA ARG A 356 -5.47 -35.83 24.30
C ARG A 356 -5.67 -35.39 25.76
N ARG A 357 -5.48 -36.32 26.72
CA ARG A 357 -5.75 -36.14 28.16
C ARG A 357 -5.05 -34.92 28.80
N THR A 358 -4.20 -34.23 28.06
CA THR A 358 -3.39 -33.08 28.43
C THR A 358 -4.04 -31.71 28.15
N ALA A 359 -5.16 -31.62 27.41
CA ALA A 359 -5.83 -30.34 27.16
C ALA A 359 -6.79 -29.94 28.30
N PRO A 360 -6.99 -28.65 28.61
CA PRO A 360 -7.92 -28.21 29.66
C PRO A 360 -9.37 -28.67 29.40
N PRO A 361 -10.16 -29.03 30.43
CA PRO A 361 -11.51 -29.58 30.28
C PRO A 361 -12.43 -28.80 29.33
N ARG A 362 -12.40 -27.46 29.38
CA ARG A 362 -13.24 -26.58 28.56
C ARG A 362 -12.89 -26.60 27.06
N GLN A 363 -11.62 -26.84 26.71
CA GLN A 363 -11.23 -27.04 25.29
C GLN A 363 -11.69 -28.41 24.78
N GLN A 364 -11.81 -29.40 25.68
CA GLN A 364 -12.39 -30.69 25.34
C GLN A 364 -13.89 -30.52 25.03
N THR A 365 -14.62 -29.71 25.80
CA THR A 365 -16.05 -29.42 25.58
C THR A 365 -16.31 -28.85 24.18
N LEU A 366 -15.65 -27.75 23.77
CA LEU A 366 -15.88 -27.18 22.43
C LEU A 366 -15.47 -28.13 21.30
N ARG A 367 -14.32 -28.80 21.43
CA ARG A 367 -13.88 -29.78 20.43
C ARG A 367 -14.89 -30.92 20.30
N ALA A 368 -15.39 -31.43 21.43
CA ALA A 368 -16.42 -32.46 21.46
C ALA A 368 -17.73 -31.96 20.83
N THR A 369 -18.11 -30.69 21.04
CA THR A 369 -19.30 -30.10 20.37
C THR A 369 -19.11 -29.97 18.86
N ILE A 370 -17.92 -29.60 18.38
CA ILE A 370 -17.60 -29.56 16.94
C ILE A 370 -17.61 -30.98 16.35
N GLU A 371 -16.98 -31.94 17.03
CA GLU A 371 -16.93 -33.34 16.61
C GLU A 371 -18.33 -33.98 16.58
N TRP A 372 -19.15 -33.71 17.60
CA TRP A 372 -20.57 -34.06 17.62
C TRP A 372 -21.34 -33.42 16.46
N SER A 373 -21.15 -32.11 16.24
CA SER A 373 -21.78 -31.38 15.14
C SER A 373 -21.39 -31.96 13.78
N TYR A 374 -20.14 -32.40 13.63
CA TYR A 374 -19.59 -33.04 12.44
C TYR A 374 -20.13 -34.45 12.23
N ASN A 375 -20.24 -35.25 13.30
CA ASN A 375 -20.77 -36.61 13.25
C ASN A 375 -22.28 -36.64 12.92
N LEU A 376 -22.99 -35.54 13.14
CA LEU A 376 -24.38 -35.38 12.71
C LEU A 376 -24.56 -34.86 11.28
N LEU A 377 -23.48 -34.56 10.58
CA LEU A 377 -23.55 -34.14 9.18
C LEU A 377 -23.79 -35.34 8.26
N THR A 378 -24.51 -35.09 7.17
CA THR A 378 -24.60 -36.05 6.05
C THR A 378 -23.24 -36.22 5.39
N THR A 379 -23.11 -37.22 4.53
CA THR A 379 -21.86 -37.48 3.79
C THR A 379 -21.45 -36.26 2.96
N GLU A 380 -22.41 -35.64 2.29
CA GLU A 380 -22.24 -34.49 1.39
C GLU A 380 -21.83 -33.24 2.17
N GLU A 381 -22.45 -33.03 3.34
CA GLU A 381 -22.11 -31.91 4.24
C GLU A 381 -20.71 -32.04 4.83
N ARG A 382 -20.29 -33.24 5.24
CA ARG A 382 -18.90 -33.48 5.71
C ARG A 382 -17.90 -33.27 4.60
N LEU A 383 -18.20 -33.77 3.41
CA LEU A 383 -17.36 -33.61 2.24
C LEU A 383 -17.16 -32.12 1.96
N LEU A 384 -18.25 -31.35 1.84
CA LEU A 384 -18.19 -29.92 1.59
C LEU A 384 -17.40 -29.19 2.70
N LEU A 385 -17.67 -29.46 3.97
CA LEU A 385 -16.96 -28.81 5.07
C LEU A 385 -15.45 -29.05 5.02
N ASN A 386 -15.03 -30.27 4.68
CA ASN A 386 -13.63 -30.62 4.53
C ASN A 386 -13.00 -29.94 3.31
N CYS A 387 -13.69 -29.87 2.17
CA CYS A 387 -13.25 -29.09 1.00
C CYS A 387 -13.02 -27.62 1.36
N LEU A 388 -13.97 -26.98 2.04
CA LEU A 388 -13.89 -25.56 2.39
C LEU A 388 -12.77 -25.24 3.38
N SER A 389 -12.24 -26.24 4.09
CA SER A 389 -11.12 -26.06 5.02
C SER A 389 -9.80 -25.65 4.36
N VAL A 390 -9.74 -25.67 3.02
CA VAL A 390 -8.58 -25.22 2.25
C VAL A 390 -8.44 -23.71 2.13
N PHE A 391 -9.53 -22.96 2.28
CA PHE A 391 -9.47 -21.52 2.29
C PHE A 391 -8.73 -21.01 3.54
N ALA A 392 -7.84 -20.04 3.33
CA ALA A 392 -7.15 -19.35 4.42
C ALA A 392 -7.92 -18.15 4.94
N GLY A 393 -8.76 -17.53 4.09
CA GLY A 393 -9.57 -16.36 4.41
C GLY A 393 -11.05 -16.52 4.05
N PRO A 394 -11.80 -15.40 4.05
CA PRO A 394 -13.19 -15.36 3.57
C PRO A 394 -13.30 -15.66 2.07
N PHE A 395 -14.35 -16.38 1.68
CA PHE A 395 -14.56 -16.86 0.31
C PHE A 395 -16.02 -16.65 -0.15
N THR A 396 -16.27 -16.60 -1.45
CA THR A 396 -17.62 -16.49 -2.01
C THR A 396 -18.27 -17.87 -2.19
N GLY A 397 -19.58 -17.92 -2.41
CA GLY A 397 -20.27 -19.17 -2.77
C GLY A 397 -19.74 -19.78 -4.08
N ASP A 398 -19.36 -18.95 -5.05
CA ASP A 398 -18.77 -19.43 -6.30
C ASP A 398 -17.34 -19.97 -6.11
N ALA A 399 -16.55 -19.35 -5.23
CA ALA A 399 -15.25 -19.89 -4.83
C ALA A 399 -15.43 -21.26 -4.14
N ALA A 400 -16.37 -21.38 -3.20
CA ALA A 400 -16.72 -22.64 -2.56
C ALA A 400 -17.11 -23.73 -3.58
N TRP A 401 -17.93 -23.37 -4.57
CA TRP A 401 -18.31 -24.28 -5.65
C TRP A 401 -17.13 -24.72 -6.50
N SER A 402 -16.20 -23.82 -6.81
CA SER A 402 -15.03 -24.13 -7.65
C SER A 402 -14.16 -25.28 -7.08
N ILE A 403 -14.17 -25.44 -5.76
CA ILE A 403 -13.45 -26.51 -5.06
C ILE A 403 -14.30 -27.78 -4.96
N ALA A 404 -15.59 -27.64 -4.68
CA ALA A 404 -16.49 -28.76 -4.41
C ALA A 404 -17.05 -29.45 -5.67
N ARG A 405 -17.03 -28.79 -6.83
CA ARG A 405 -17.71 -29.24 -8.06
C ARG A 405 -17.27 -30.60 -8.59
N ASP A 406 -16.05 -31.05 -8.25
CA ASP A 406 -15.53 -32.35 -8.70
C ASP A 406 -16.05 -33.50 -7.81
N PHE A 407 -16.73 -33.17 -6.72
CA PHE A 407 -17.21 -34.13 -5.71
C PHE A 407 -18.73 -34.07 -5.48
N LEU A 408 -19.36 -32.93 -5.76
CA LEU A 408 -20.79 -32.69 -5.57
C LEU A 408 -21.39 -32.07 -6.83
N ASP A 409 -22.62 -32.43 -7.17
CA ASP A 409 -23.41 -31.68 -8.14
C ASP A 409 -23.92 -30.35 -7.56
N ARG A 410 -24.44 -29.47 -8.41
CA ARG A 410 -24.77 -28.09 -8.03
C ARG A 410 -25.95 -28.01 -7.06
N GLU A 411 -26.92 -28.91 -7.17
CA GLU A 411 -28.09 -28.93 -6.29
C GLU A 411 -27.68 -29.41 -4.89
N THR A 412 -26.99 -30.54 -4.83
CA THR A 412 -26.43 -31.09 -3.58
C THR A 412 -25.49 -30.11 -2.88
N PHE A 413 -24.65 -29.39 -3.64
CA PHE A 413 -23.79 -28.34 -3.08
C PHE A 413 -24.59 -27.21 -2.43
N SER A 414 -25.63 -26.72 -3.10
CA SER A 414 -26.46 -25.63 -2.59
C SER A 414 -27.15 -26.03 -1.28
N ASP A 415 -27.69 -27.25 -1.24
CA ASP A 415 -28.35 -27.79 -0.06
C ASP A 415 -27.36 -28.01 1.09
N ALA A 416 -26.20 -28.62 0.81
CA ALA A 416 -25.15 -28.81 1.80
C ALA A 416 -24.61 -27.48 2.35
N LEU A 417 -24.41 -26.47 1.49
CA LEU A 417 -23.94 -25.15 1.92
C LEU A 417 -24.98 -24.43 2.79
N SER A 418 -26.25 -24.49 2.39
CA SER A 418 -27.37 -23.96 3.18
C SER A 418 -27.46 -24.63 4.55
N ALA A 419 -27.32 -25.96 4.58
CA ALA A 419 -27.33 -26.74 5.81
C ALA A 419 -26.12 -26.44 6.72
N LEU A 420 -24.91 -26.29 6.17
CA LEU A 420 -23.73 -25.92 6.96
C LEU A 420 -23.87 -24.51 7.58
N ARG A 421 -24.54 -23.59 6.88
CA ARG A 421 -24.86 -22.24 7.40
C ARG A 421 -25.90 -22.30 8.50
N SER A 422 -27.00 -23.03 8.29
CA SER A 422 -28.05 -23.17 9.33
C SER A 422 -27.50 -23.86 10.58
N LYS A 423 -26.53 -24.77 10.43
CA LYS A 423 -25.81 -25.46 11.51
C LYS A 423 -24.65 -24.67 12.12
N SER A 424 -24.48 -23.39 11.75
CA SER A 424 -23.41 -22.49 12.26
C SER A 424 -21.97 -23.02 12.09
N LEU A 425 -21.73 -23.92 11.13
CA LEU A 425 -20.40 -24.43 10.80
C LEU A 425 -19.70 -23.54 9.76
N VAL A 426 -20.49 -22.88 8.91
CA VAL A 426 -20.06 -21.80 8.02
C VAL A 426 -20.75 -20.52 8.46
N SER A 427 -19.97 -19.46 8.66
CA SER A 427 -20.47 -18.14 9.05
C SER A 427 -20.30 -17.15 7.92
N THR A 428 -21.04 -16.05 7.94
CA THR A 428 -20.76 -14.91 7.06
C THR A 428 -19.67 -14.04 7.67
N SER A 429 -18.76 -13.59 6.82
CA SER A 429 -17.79 -12.53 7.09
C SER A 429 -18.51 -11.23 7.37
N ARG A 430 -17.95 -10.46 8.29
CA ARG A 430 -18.57 -9.23 8.81
C ARG A 430 -18.21 -8.07 7.88
N GLY A 431 -19.16 -7.65 7.03
CA GLY A 431 -19.05 -6.42 6.23
C GLY A 431 -19.37 -6.58 4.74
N ASP A 432 -19.08 -7.72 4.14
CA ASP A 432 -19.18 -7.95 2.68
C ASP A 432 -20.05 -9.14 2.27
N GLY A 433 -20.56 -9.90 3.24
CA GLY A 433 -21.41 -11.07 2.99
C GLY A 433 -20.66 -12.31 2.48
N ARG A 434 -19.32 -12.29 2.39
CA ARG A 434 -18.52 -13.49 2.08
C ARG A 434 -18.72 -14.55 3.15
N LEU A 435 -18.43 -15.80 2.83
CA LEU A 435 -18.46 -16.93 3.77
C LEU A 435 -17.11 -17.07 4.45
N ARG A 436 -17.08 -17.60 5.66
CA ARG A 436 -15.85 -17.95 6.39
C ARG A 436 -16.09 -19.13 7.33
N LEU A 437 -15.05 -19.93 7.52
CA LEU A 437 -15.02 -20.95 8.57
C LEU A 437 -14.45 -20.34 9.85
N LEU A 438 -15.08 -20.63 10.98
CA LEU A 438 -14.49 -20.29 12.29
C LEU A 438 -13.22 -21.11 12.48
N GLU A 439 -12.18 -20.51 13.07
CA GLU A 439 -10.84 -21.10 13.11
C GLU A 439 -10.82 -22.53 13.69
N MET A 440 -11.55 -22.77 14.78
CA MET A 440 -11.64 -24.11 15.36
C MET A 440 -12.36 -25.13 14.47
N THR A 441 -13.38 -24.69 13.75
CA THR A 441 -14.10 -25.52 12.77
C THR A 441 -13.20 -25.81 11.58
N ARG A 442 -12.51 -24.79 11.05
CA ARG A 442 -11.54 -24.92 9.96
C ARG A 442 -10.41 -25.88 10.32
N ALA A 443 -9.77 -25.69 11.48
CA ALA A 443 -8.69 -26.54 11.96
C ALA A 443 -9.13 -27.98 12.27
N PHE A 444 -10.39 -28.19 12.67
CA PHE A 444 -10.96 -29.52 12.82
C PHE A 444 -11.20 -30.16 11.44
N ALA A 445 -11.91 -29.48 10.53
CA ALA A 445 -12.22 -29.97 9.19
C ALA A 445 -10.93 -30.25 8.38
N ARG A 446 -9.92 -29.39 8.50
CA ARG A 446 -8.60 -29.58 7.88
C ARG A 446 -7.87 -30.82 8.41
N ARG A 447 -8.10 -31.21 9.67
CA ARG A 447 -7.59 -32.48 10.23
C ARG A 447 -8.39 -33.70 9.75
N GLN A 448 -9.67 -33.53 9.45
CA GLN A 448 -10.50 -34.58 8.84
C GLN A 448 -10.19 -34.78 7.36
N LEU A 449 -9.63 -33.76 6.71
CA LEU A 449 -9.00 -33.83 5.40
C LEU A 449 -7.67 -34.63 5.51
N ASN A 450 -7.80 -35.94 5.77
CA ASN A 450 -6.69 -36.87 5.94
C ASN A 450 -5.83 -36.92 4.67
N ALA A 451 -4.52 -37.18 4.82
CA ALA A 451 -3.63 -37.38 3.69
C ALA A 451 -4.16 -38.51 2.77
N GLY A 452 -4.32 -38.20 1.48
CA GLY A 452 -4.90 -39.10 0.48
C GLY A 452 -5.43 -38.33 -0.72
N GLU A 453 -5.98 -39.05 -1.70
CA GLU A 453 -6.42 -38.51 -3.00
C GLU A 453 -7.43 -37.36 -2.86
N PHE A 454 -8.35 -37.46 -1.89
CA PHE A 454 -9.35 -36.40 -1.65
C PHE A 454 -8.72 -35.09 -1.16
N ALA A 455 -7.74 -35.16 -0.25
CA ALA A 455 -7.03 -33.99 0.25
C ALA A 455 -6.17 -33.35 -0.84
N GLU A 456 -5.51 -34.16 -1.67
CA GLU A 456 -4.73 -33.69 -2.81
C GLU A 456 -5.63 -33.01 -3.85
N ALA A 457 -6.77 -33.61 -4.18
CA ALA A 457 -7.72 -33.03 -5.12
C ALA A 457 -8.31 -31.70 -4.61
N CYS A 458 -8.63 -31.58 -3.31
CA CYS A 458 -9.07 -30.32 -2.72
C CYS A 458 -7.99 -29.22 -2.80
N GLY A 459 -6.75 -29.56 -2.46
CA GLY A 459 -5.62 -28.63 -2.56
C GLY A 459 -5.33 -28.21 -3.99
N LEU A 460 -5.44 -29.13 -4.94
CA LEU A 460 -5.28 -28.87 -6.37
C LEU A 460 -6.35 -27.90 -6.89
N SER A 461 -7.61 -28.11 -6.51
CA SER A 461 -8.72 -27.22 -6.90
C SER A 461 -8.58 -25.83 -6.26
N HIS A 462 -8.13 -25.74 -5.02
CA HIS A 462 -7.81 -24.46 -4.36
C HIS A 462 -6.69 -23.70 -5.07
N ALA A 463 -5.56 -24.35 -5.36
CA ALA A 463 -4.44 -23.74 -6.07
C ALA A 463 -4.85 -23.24 -7.47
N ARG A 464 -5.67 -24.01 -8.19
CA ARG A 464 -6.23 -23.59 -9.49
C ARG A 464 -7.18 -22.40 -9.37
N TRP A 465 -8.02 -22.37 -8.33
CA TRP A 465 -8.89 -21.23 -8.06
C TRP A 465 -8.05 -19.97 -7.76
N VAL A 466 -7.02 -20.07 -6.93
CA VAL A 466 -6.08 -18.96 -6.67
C VAL A 466 -5.45 -18.46 -7.96
N GLY A 467 -4.99 -19.36 -8.82
CA GLY A 467 -4.45 -18.99 -10.14
C GLY A 467 -5.46 -18.22 -11.01
N ALA A 468 -6.73 -18.63 -11.01
CA ALA A 468 -7.80 -17.94 -11.75
C ALA A 468 -8.09 -16.54 -11.18
N GLU A 469 -8.16 -16.40 -9.85
CA GLU A 469 -8.36 -15.09 -9.20
C GLU A 469 -7.19 -14.13 -9.42
N LEU A 470 -5.96 -14.65 -9.51
CA LEU A 470 -4.79 -13.84 -9.86
C LEU A 470 -4.89 -13.26 -11.27
N GLU A 471 -5.42 -14.01 -12.25
CA GLU A 471 -5.67 -13.48 -13.59
C GLU A 471 -6.81 -12.45 -13.60
N HIS A 472 -7.85 -12.62 -12.79
CA HIS A 472 -8.88 -11.58 -12.60
C HIS A 472 -8.29 -10.30 -11.99
N ALA A 473 -7.48 -10.44 -10.94
CA ALA A 473 -6.81 -9.31 -10.28
C ALA A 473 -5.91 -8.57 -11.28
N LYS A 474 -5.13 -9.30 -12.08
CA LYS A 474 -4.27 -8.72 -13.13
C LYS A 474 -5.07 -7.97 -14.21
N ALA A 475 -6.25 -8.47 -14.59
CA ALA A 475 -7.14 -7.76 -15.52
C ALA A 475 -7.72 -6.47 -14.91
N GLY A 476 -8.12 -6.53 -13.63
CA GLY A 476 -8.65 -5.38 -12.88
C GLY A 476 -7.63 -4.27 -12.65
N TRP A 477 -6.34 -4.60 -12.51
CA TRP A 477 -5.26 -3.64 -12.23
C TRP A 477 -5.18 -2.49 -13.25
N ARG A 478 -5.54 -2.77 -14.51
CA ARG A 478 -5.52 -1.79 -15.61
C ARG A 478 -6.66 -0.79 -15.55
N ASN A 479 -7.77 -1.13 -14.89
CA ASN A 479 -9.04 -0.45 -15.05
C ASN A 479 -9.57 0.16 -13.75
N LEU A 480 -9.09 -0.32 -12.59
CA LEU A 480 -9.55 0.11 -11.27
C LEU A 480 -8.57 1.07 -10.62
N ASP A 481 -9.08 1.92 -9.73
CA ASP A 481 -8.21 2.65 -8.81
C ASP A 481 -7.46 1.69 -7.86
N LYS A 482 -6.28 2.09 -7.36
CA LYS A 482 -5.45 1.26 -6.47
C LYS A 482 -6.22 0.85 -5.21
N PHE A 483 -6.97 1.78 -4.60
CA PHE A 483 -7.75 1.51 -3.40
C PHE A 483 -8.87 0.51 -3.68
N GLU A 484 -9.65 0.74 -4.75
CA GLU A 484 -10.73 -0.17 -5.16
C GLU A 484 -10.21 -1.57 -5.49
N TRP A 485 -9.06 -1.63 -6.16
CA TRP A 485 -8.41 -2.88 -6.51
C TRP A 485 -7.92 -3.65 -5.27
N LEU A 486 -7.28 -2.97 -4.31
CA LEU A 486 -6.83 -3.58 -3.06
C LEU A 486 -8.00 -4.03 -2.18
N GLN A 487 -9.11 -3.29 -2.15
CA GLN A 487 -10.33 -3.72 -1.46
C GLN A 487 -10.92 -4.98 -2.07
N ALA A 488 -10.85 -5.13 -3.40
CA ALA A 488 -11.37 -6.31 -4.10
C ALA A 488 -10.46 -7.55 -3.98
N HIS A 489 -9.13 -7.36 -4.00
CA HIS A 489 -8.18 -8.46 -4.18
C HIS A 489 -7.14 -8.63 -3.05
N GLY A 490 -7.01 -7.68 -2.13
CA GLY A 490 -5.96 -7.69 -1.11
C GLY A 490 -5.98 -8.93 -0.21
N ASP A 491 -7.17 -9.42 0.16
CA ASP A 491 -7.31 -10.61 1.02
C ASP A 491 -6.84 -11.91 0.36
N LEU A 492 -6.75 -11.95 -0.98
CA LEU A 492 -6.29 -13.12 -1.72
C LEU A 492 -4.86 -13.53 -1.31
N ILE A 493 -4.10 -12.63 -0.70
CA ILE A 493 -2.75 -12.89 -0.19
C ILE A 493 -2.69 -14.09 0.76
N ASN A 494 -3.73 -14.31 1.57
CA ASN A 494 -3.79 -15.42 2.51
C ASN A 494 -3.94 -16.76 1.79
N ASP A 495 -4.79 -16.79 0.77
CA ASP A 495 -4.98 -17.99 -0.06
C ASP A 495 -3.78 -18.23 -0.99
N ILE A 496 -3.08 -17.19 -1.44
CA ILE A 496 -1.81 -17.31 -2.18
C ILE A 496 -0.75 -18.01 -1.31
N ARG A 497 -0.58 -17.58 -0.05
CA ARG A 497 0.35 -18.23 0.89
C ARG A 497 0.01 -19.70 1.06
N ALA A 498 -1.26 -19.99 1.37
CA ALA A 498 -1.71 -21.36 1.60
C ALA A 498 -1.57 -22.26 0.36
N ALA A 499 -1.88 -21.74 -0.83
CA ALA A 499 -1.72 -22.46 -2.09
C ALA A 499 -0.25 -22.72 -2.42
N LEU A 500 0.63 -21.73 -2.22
CA LEU A 500 2.07 -21.88 -2.45
C LEU A 500 2.68 -22.88 -1.47
N ASP A 501 2.39 -22.78 -0.17
CA ASP A 501 2.85 -23.74 0.85
C ASP A 501 2.43 -25.16 0.47
N TRP A 502 1.15 -25.36 0.10
CA TRP A 502 0.65 -26.65 -0.36
C TRP A 502 1.36 -27.14 -1.63
N CYS A 503 1.56 -26.28 -2.64
CA CYS A 503 2.25 -26.64 -3.87
C CYS A 503 3.72 -27.05 -3.62
N PHE A 504 4.42 -26.33 -2.74
CA PHE A 504 5.79 -26.67 -2.39
C PHE A 504 5.86 -28.00 -1.62
N ASP A 505 4.96 -28.23 -0.67
CA ASP A 505 4.97 -29.43 0.19
C ASP A 505 4.56 -30.69 -0.58
N THR A 506 3.63 -30.57 -1.54
CA THR A 506 3.16 -31.69 -2.38
C THR A 506 3.96 -31.88 -3.66
N GLY A 507 4.89 -30.96 -3.97
CA GLY A 507 5.71 -31.03 -5.19
C GLY A 507 4.95 -30.71 -6.48
N GLN A 508 3.84 -29.96 -6.41
CA GLN A 508 3.05 -29.50 -7.56
C GLN A 508 3.74 -28.33 -8.28
N ARG A 509 4.87 -28.63 -8.93
CA ARG A 509 5.83 -27.62 -9.42
C ARG A 509 5.23 -26.63 -10.42
N LYS A 510 4.43 -27.11 -11.38
CA LYS A 510 3.82 -26.27 -12.42
C LYS A 510 2.96 -25.16 -11.79
N LEU A 511 2.02 -25.53 -10.93
CA LEU A 511 1.14 -24.57 -10.24
C LEU A 511 1.93 -23.63 -9.33
N CYS A 512 2.97 -24.14 -8.65
CA CYS A 512 3.85 -23.32 -7.84
C CYS A 512 4.45 -22.15 -8.66
N PHE A 513 4.96 -22.45 -9.86
CA PHE A 513 5.56 -21.45 -10.73
C PHE A 513 4.51 -20.47 -11.28
N GLU A 514 3.35 -20.97 -11.72
CA GLU A 514 2.23 -20.17 -12.23
C GLU A 514 1.75 -19.15 -11.18
N ILE A 515 1.47 -19.60 -9.95
CA ILE A 515 0.99 -18.73 -8.86
C ILE A 515 2.07 -17.72 -8.44
N THR A 516 3.34 -18.14 -8.38
CA THR A 516 4.44 -17.24 -8.01
C THR A 516 4.61 -16.13 -9.05
N ALA A 517 4.55 -16.46 -10.35
CA ALA A 517 4.66 -15.48 -11.43
C ALA A 517 3.46 -14.50 -11.46
N ALA A 518 2.25 -15.02 -11.26
CA ALA A 518 1.03 -14.22 -11.35
C ALA A 518 0.78 -13.32 -10.12
N SER A 519 1.31 -13.66 -8.95
CA SER A 519 1.04 -12.94 -7.69
C SER A 519 1.83 -11.64 -7.47
N HIS A 520 2.77 -11.30 -8.34
CA HIS A 520 3.74 -10.21 -8.12
C HIS A 520 3.13 -8.82 -7.79
N ILE A 521 1.98 -8.50 -8.40
CA ILE A 521 1.30 -7.21 -8.19
C ILE A 521 0.77 -7.11 -6.76
N LEU A 522 0.14 -8.17 -6.24
CA LEU A 522 -0.43 -8.18 -4.89
C LEU A 522 0.66 -7.98 -3.84
N TRP A 523 1.77 -8.71 -3.94
CA TRP A 523 2.90 -8.54 -3.02
C TRP A 523 3.43 -7.11 -3.02
N THR A 524 3.60 -6.52 -4.21
CA THR A 524 4.08 -5.15 -4.38
C THR A 524 3.13 -4.13 -3.76
N GLN A 525 1.83 -4.20 -4.09
CA GLN A 525 0.84 -3.22 -3.64
C GLN A 525 0.51 -3.34 -2.15
N LEU A 526 0.67 -4.52 -1.56
CA LEU A 526 0.50 -4.76 -0.12
C LEU A 526 1.77 -4.46 0.69
N GLY A 527 2.88 -4.08 0.05
CA GLY A 527 4.14 -3.79 0.75
C GLY A 527 4.91 -5.03 1.21
N LEU A 528 4.68 -6.18 0.58
CA LEU A 528 5.17 -7.49 0.98
C LEU A 528 6.31 -8.00 0.06
N MET A 529 7.09 -7.09 -0.54
CA MET A 529 8.18 -7.46 -1.48
C MET A 529 9.25 -8.35 -0.85
N ASN A 530 9.52 -8.24 0.45
CA ASN A 530 10.46 -9.14 1.11
C ASN A 530 9.92 -10.58 1.22
N GLU A 531 8.62 -10.74 1.42
CA GLU A 531 7.99 -12.05 1.39
C GLU A 531 8.00 -12.63 -0.03
N GLN A 532 7.69 -11.79 -1.02
CA GLN A 532 7.82 -12.12 -2.43
C GLN A 532 9.23 -12.60 -2.79
N LEU A 533 10.28 -11.96 -2.23
CA LEU A 533 11.66 -12.37 -2.43
C LEU A 533 11.88 -13.82 -1.98
N LYS A 534 11.43 -14.17 -0.77
CA LYS A 534 11.55 -15.54 -0.24
C LYS A 534 10.80 -16.55 -1.11
N VAL A 535 9.59 -16.20 -1.54
CA VAL A 535 8.77 -17.07 -2.39
C VAL A 535 9.43 -17.29 -3.75
N VAL A 536 9.86 -16.22 -4.42
CA VAL A 536 10.47 -16.32 -5.75
C VAL A 536 11.83 -17.02 -5.69
N GLU A 537 12.64 -16.81 -4.65
CA GLU A 537 13.89 -17.56 -4.44
C GLU A 537 13.63 -19.06 -4.26
N ARG A 538 12.59 -19.45 -3.50
CA ARG A 538 12.19 -20.86 -3.34
C ARG A 538 11.70 -21.46 -4.66
N ALA A 539 10.92 -20.70 -5.43
CA ALA A 539 10.47 -21.12 -6.76
C ALA A 539 11.65 -21.29 -7.73
N MET A 540 12.62 -20.38 -7.73
CA MET A 540 13.82 -20.46 -8.55
C MET A 540 14.69 -21.67 -8.19
N ALA A 541 14.89 -21.96 -6.91
CA ALA A 541 15.61 -23.17 -6.47
C ALA A 541 14.92 -24.47 -6.94
N LEU A 542 13.58 -24.50 -6.90
CA LEU A 542 12.82 -25.64 -7.42
C LEU A 542 12.91 -25.75 -8.96
N MET A 543 12.98 -24.61 -9.65
CA MET A 543 13.13 -24.52 -11.10
C MET A 543 14.43 -25.16 -11.58
N GLU A 544 15.55 -24.96 -10.87
CA GLU A 544 16.86 -25.54 -11.20
C GLU A 544 16.84 -27.07 -11.28
N THR A 545 15.93 -27.72 -10.56
CA THR A 545 15.78 -29.19 -10.52
C THR A 545 14.58 -29.69 -11.34
N THR A 546 13.94 -28.82 -12.13
CA THR A 546 12.75 -29.13 -12.92
C THR A 546 13.07 -29.08 -14.41
N ALA A 547 12.85 -30.20 -15.10
CA ALA A 547 12.95 -30.22 -16.56
C ALA A 547 11.71 -29.58 -17.21
N ASN A 548 11.91 -28.91 -18.36
CA ASN A 548 10.85 -28.38 -19.21
C ASN A 548 9.90 -27.39 -18.51
N VAL A 549 10.47 -26.36 -17.88
CA VAL A 549 9.70 -25.23 -17.36
C VAL A 549 9.17 -24.41 -18.54
N ASP A 550 7.93 -23.93 -18.45
CA ASP A 550 7.35 -23.05 -19.46
C ASP A 550 8.21 -21.77 -19.57
N PRO A 551 8.77 -21.45 -20.75
CA PRO A 551 9.65 -20.30 -20.92
C PRO A 551 9.00 -18.96 -20.55
N LEU A 552 7.67 -18.81 -20.71
CA LEU A 552 6.96 -17.60 -20.30
C LEU A 552 6.97 -17.45 -18.78
N ILE A 553 6.74 -18.55 -18.06
CA ILE A 553 6.74 -18.56 -16.60
C ILE A 553 8.14 -18.30 -16.07
N GLU A 554 9.16 -18.92 -16.65
CA GLU A 554 10.56 -18.65 -16.29
C GLU A 554 10.91 -17.17 -16.47
N THR A 555 10.52 -16.58 -17.60
CA THR A 555 10.72 -15.15 -17.89
C THR A 555 10.08 -14.26 -16.82
N GLN A 556 8.84 -14.56 -16.42
CA GLN A 556 8.10 -13.81 -15.40
C GLN A 556 8.73 -13.94 -14.02
N LEU A 557 9.17 -15.15 -13.64
CA LEU A 557 9.84 -15.39 -12.35
C LEU A 557 11.20 -14.67 -12.28
N ARG A 558 12.00 -14.72 -13.35
CA ARG A 558 13.28 -14.00 -13.42
C ARG A 558 13.09 -12.49 -13.39
N SER A 559 12.13 -11.95 -14.14
CA SER A 559 11.81 -10.53 -14.10
C SER A 559 11.33 -10.09 -12.71
N THR A 560 10.54 -10.93 -12.04
CA THR A 560 10.07 -10.69 -10.68
C THR A 560 11.23 -10.70 -9.68
N LEU A 561 12.12 -11.70 -9.75
CA LEU A 561 13.30 -11.77 -8.90
C LEU A 561 14.21 -10.55 -9.12
N GLY A 562 14.48 -10.17 -10.37
CA GLY A 562 15.26 -8.97 -10.69
C GLY A 562 14.68 -7.70 -10.08
N LEU A 563 13.36 -7.51 -10.19
CA LEU A 563 12.66 -6.36 -9.62
C LEU A 563 12.75 -6.32 -8.09
N VAL A 564 12.49 -7.44 -7.44
CA VAL A 564 12.48 -7.51 -5.98
C VAL A 564 13.90 -7.37 -5.42
N LEU A 565 14.92 -7.95 -6.06
CA LEU A 565 16.33 -7.76 -5.69
C LEU A 565 16.73 -6.28 -5.75
N PHE A 566 16.31 -5.58 -6.82
CA PHE A 566 16.60 -4.16 -7.01
C PHE A 566 16.06 -3.29 -5.87
N HIS A 567 14.85 -3.56 -5.40
CA HIS A 567 14.22 -2.80 -4.32
C HIS A 567 14.67 -3.25 -2.92
N VAL A 568 14.62 -4.56 -2.63
CA VAL A 568 14.81 -5.13 -1.27
C VAL A 568 16.27 -5.22 -0.86
N ARG A 569 17.16 -5.64 -1.76
CA ARG A 569 18.60 -5.79 -1.46
C ARG A 569 19.46 -4.62 -1.95
N GLY A 570 18.87 -3.69 -2.71
CA GLY A 570 19.52 -2.46 -3.17
C GLY A 570 20.78 -2.72 -3.99
N LEU A 571 21.77 -1.81 -3.88
CA LEU A 571 23.00 -1.81 -4.68
C LEU A 571 23.77 -3.14 -4.64
N ARG A 572 23.75 -3.83 -3.50
CA ARG A 572 24.49 -5.09 -3.30
C ARG A 572 24.01 -6.23 -4.20
N ALA A 573 22.78 -6.15 -4.70
CA ALA A 573 22.19 -7.18 -5.55
C ALA A 573 22.06 -6.75 -7.02
N ASP A 574 22.56 -5.57 -7.43
CA ASP A 574 22.35 -5.08 -8.80
C ASP A 574 22.93 -5.97 -9.87
N GLN A 575 24.11 -6.53 -9.64
CA GLN A 575 24.72 -7.49 -10.58
C GLN A 575 23.94 -8.81 -10.65
N GLN A 576 23.24 -9.20 -9.59
CA GLN A 576 22.35 -10.35 -9.64
C GLN A 576 21.05 -9.99 -10.37
N ALA A 577 20.42 -8.88 -10.01
CA ALA A 577 19.18 -8.42 -10.63
C ALA A 577 19.34 -8.19 -12.14
N LEU A 578 20.45 -7.58 -12.58
CA LEU A 578 20.76 -7.38 -13.99
C LEU A 578 20.84 -8.71 -14.75
N ARG A 579 21.55 -9.71 -14.20
CA ARG A 579 21.65 -11.06 -14.79
C ARG A 579 20.28 -11.75 -14.91
N GLU A 580 19.40 -11.57 -13.92
CA GLU A 580 18.05 -12.13 -14.01
C GLU A 580 17.20 -11.45 -15.09
N PHE A 581 17.27 -10.13 -15.21
CA PHE A 581 16.59 -9.43 -16.29
C PHE A 581 17.18 -9.71 -17.67
N GLU A 582 18.50 -9.92 -17.79
CA GLU A 582 19.15 -10.32 -19.04
C GLU A 582 18.64 -11.67 -19.52
N LYS A 583 18.66 -12.68 -18.64
CA LYS A 583 18.10 -13.99 -18.94
C LYS A 583 16.61 -13.93 -19.26
N ALA A 584 15.84 -13.14 -18.52
CA ALA A 584 14.42 -12.95 -18.81
C ALA A 584 14.22 -12.36 -20.21
N ALA A 585 15.01 -11.36 -20.61
CA ALA A 585 14.95 -10.77 -21.94
C ALA A 585 15.31 -11.81 -23.03
N GLU A 586 16.40 -12.57 -22.86
CA GLU A 586 16.83 -13.60 -23.81
C GLU A 586 15.74 -14.66 -24.06
N ILE A 587 15.10 -15.14 -22.98
CA ILE A 587 14.01 -16.12 -23.07
C ILE A 587 12.78 -15.49 -23.73
N ALA A 588 12.40 -14.28 -23.32
CA ALA A 588 11.28 -13.53 -23.89
C ALA A 588 11.46 -13.29 -25.41
N GLU A 589 12.68 -12.98 -25.85
CA GLU A 589 13.01 -12.84 -27.27
C GLU A 589 12.87 -14.16 -28.03
N THR A 590 13.27 -15.27 -27.43
CA THR A 590 13.15 -16.60 -28.03
C THR A 590 11.69 -17.00 -28.23
N ILE A 591 10.79 -16.68 -27.30
CA ILE A 591 9.35 -16.96 -27.41
C ILE A 591 8.56 -15.91 -28.19
N GLY A 592 9.14 -14.75 -28.45
CA GLY A 592 8.47 -13.64 -29.15
C GLY A 592 7.42 -12.89 -28.31
N ASP A 593 7.50 -12.94 -26.98
CA ASP A 593 6.59 -12.21 -26.09
C ASP A 593 7.04 -10.75 -25.94
N HIS A 594 6.49 -9.88 -26.78
CA HIS A 594 6.80 -8.45 -26.78
C HIS A 594 6.56 -7.74 -25.44
N VAL A 595 5.57 -8.16 -24.64
CA VAL A 595 5.28 -7.53 -23.35
C VAL A 595 6.39 -7.85 -22.35
N GLU A 596 6.79 -9.12 -22.28
CA GLU A 596 7.87 -9.54 -21.39
C GLU A 596 9.24 -9.02 -21.84
N ILE A 597 9.50 -8.92 -23.16
CA ILE A 597 10.73 -8.28 -23.68
C ILE A 597 10.82 -6.83 -23.17
N VAL A 598 9.76 -6.04 -23.38
CA VAL A 598 9.73 -4.64 -22.93
C VAL A 598 9.87 -4.55 -21.41
N ARG A 599 9.24 -5.45 -20.65
CA ARG A 599 9.33 -5.48 -19.18
C ARG A 599 10.75 -5.80 -18.69
N ALA A 600 11.35 -6.86 -19.20
CA ALA A 600 12.69 -7.29 -18.80
C ALA A 600 13.73 -6.19 -19.12
N HIS A 601 13.71 -5.65 -20.34
CA HIS A 601 14.61 -4.55 -20.72
C HIS A 601 14.35 -3.26 -19.93
N SER A 602 13.11 -2.97 -19.55
CA SER A 602 12.81 -1.83 -18.66
C SER A 602 13.48 -1.99 -17.29
N GLY A 603 13.47 -3.21 -16.73
CA GLY A 603 14.18 -3.56 -15.49
C GLY A 603 15.69 -3.40 -15.63
N ARG A 604 16.28 -3.91 -16.72
CA ARG A 604 17.71 -3.72 -17.05
C ARG A 604 18.07 -2.24 -17.11
N CYS A 605 17.29 -1.45 -17.84
CA CYS A 605 17.54 -0.02 -18.01
C CYS A 605 17.46 0.75 -16.69
N ALA A 606 16.59 0.36 -15.76
CA ALA A 606 16.53 0.99 -14.45
C ALA A 606 17.87 0.85 -13.70
N ILE A 607 18.46 -0.36 -13.69
CA ILE A 607 19.75 -0.63 -13.05
C ILE A 607 20.88 0.10 -13.78
N ILE A 608 20.98 -0.10 -15.10
CA ILE A 608 22.04 0.49 -15.95
C ILE A 608 22.04 2.03 -15.84
N THR A 609 20.85 2.66 -15.80
CA THR A 609 20.74 4.11 -15.59
C THR A 609 21.29 4.52 -14.22
N THR A 610 20.96 3.79 -13.15
CA THR A 610 21.50 4.10 -11.81
C THR A 610 23.01 3.90 -11.71
N GLN A 611 23.60 3.06 -12.57
CA GLN A 611 25.04 2.81 -12.67
C GLN A 611 25.79 3.79 -13.58
N GLY A 612 25.12 4.82 -14.11
CA GLY A 612 25.74 5.84 -14.95
C GLY A 612 26.04 5.40 -16.38
N ARG A 613 25.51 4.25 -16.83
CA ARG A 613 25.69 3.71 -18.19
C ARG A 613 24.58 4.22 -19.12
N TYR A 614 24.46 5.54 -19.22
CA TYR A 614 23.31 6.19 -19.85
C TYR A 614 23.22 5.94 -21.36
N ALA A 615 24.37 5.85 -22.04
CA ALA A 615 24.41 5.60 -23.48
C ALA A 615 23.80 4.23 -23.83
N GLU A 616 24.16 3.21 -23.05
CA GLU A 616 23.65 1.84 -23.21
C GLU A 616 22.15 1.75 -22.93
N ALA A 617 21.67 2.37 -21.85
CA ALA A 617 20.23 2.40 -21.54
C ALA A 617 19.42 3.12 -22.64
N ALA A 618 19.95 4.20 -23.20
CA ALA A 618 19.33 4.89 -24.33
C ALA A 618 19.32 4.02 -25.60
N GLU A 619 20.40 3.29 -25.88
CA GLU A 619 20.48 2.38 -27.03
C GLU A 619 19.44 1.26 -26.93
N ILE A 620 19.31 0.61 -25.77
CA ILE A 620 18.29 -0.42 -25.52
C ILE A 620 16.89 0.14 -25.81
N ALA A 621 16.59 1.36 -25.35
CA ALA A 621 15.29 1.96 -25.57
C ALA A 621 15.00 2.27 -27.05
N LEU A 622 16.01 2.72 -27.81
CA LEU A 622 15.91 2.91 -29.26
C LEU A 622 15.69 1.58 -29.99
N GLN A 623 16.38 0.51 -29.58
CA GLN A 623 16.20 -0.82 -30.16
C GLN A 623 14.77 -1.33 -29.92
N LEU A 624 14.23 -1.17 -28.72
CA LEU A 624 12.84 -1.51 -28.39
C LEU A 624 11.83 -0.71 -29.23
N GLU A 625 12.05 0.61 -29.38
CA GLU A 625 11.17 1.46 -30.18
C GLU A 625 11.23 1.11 -31.67
N SER A 626 12.43 0.83 -32.21
CA SER A 626 12.60 0.37 -33.59
C SER A 626 11.94 -0.98 -33.84
N LYS A 627 11.95 -1.89 -32.86
CA LYS A 627 11.44 -3.26 -33.01
C LYS A 627 9.91 -3.34 -32.84
N PHE A 628 9.34 -2.54 -31.92
CA PHE A 628 7.93 -2.68 -31.51
C PHE A 628 7.08 -1.42 -31.66
N GLY A 629 7.67 -0.28 -32.03
CA GLY A 629 6.97 0.99 -32.27
C GLY A 629 6.07 1.39 -31.09
N LYS A 630 4.78 1.61 -31.38
CA LYS A 630 3.77 2.04 -30.40
C LYS A 630 3.66 1.13 -29.17
N LEU A 631 3.96 -0.16 -29.29
CA LEU A 631 3.87 -1.11 -28.17
C LEU A 631 4.96 -0.86 -27.11
N ALA A 632 6.16 -0.45 -27.53
CA ALA A 632 7.25 -0.10 -26.62
C ALA A 632 7.27 1.38 -26.25
N HIS A 633 6.54 2.23 -26.99
CA HIS A 633 6.67 3.69 -26.93
C HIS A 633 6.60 4.28 -25.52
N GLY A 634 5.68 3.83 -24.65
CA GLY A 634 5.59 4.32 -23.26
C GLY A 634 6.85 4.02 -22.43
N ALA A 635 7.36 2.79 -22.50
CA ALA A 635 8.58 2.39 -21.79
C ALA A 635 9.83 3.03 -22.41
N SER A 636 9.98 2.96 -23.74
CA SER A 636 11.09 3.54 -24.48
C SER A 636 11.19 5.04 -24.29
N SER A 637 10.08 5.78 -24.38
CA SER A 637 10.08 7.24 -24.21
C SER A 637 10.51 7.66 -22.81
N ARG A 638 10.07 6.95 -21.76
CA ARG A 638 10.50 7.21 -20.38
C ARG A 638 12.00 6.95 -20.19
N ILE A 639 12.50 5.81 -20.71
CA ILE A 639 13.92 5.45 -20.61
C ILE A 639 14.77 6.45 -21.40
N LEU A 640 14.35 6.81 -22.62
CA LEU A 640 15.04 7.80 -23.46
C LEU A 640 15.03 9.18 -22.82
N ALA A 641 13.91 9.66 -22.30
CA ALA A 641 13.84 10.97 -21.67
C ALA A 641 14.85 11.07 -20.51
N MET A 642 14.90 10.07 -19.65
CA MET A 642 15.81 10.03 -18.51
C MET A 642 17.28 9.97 -18.95
N ASN A 643 17.62 9.06 -19.88
CA ASN A 643 19.01 8.86 -20.27
C ASN A 643 19.54 9.96 -21.20
N THR A 644 18.69 10.56 -22.05
CA THR A 644 19.08 11.74 -22.84
C THR A 644 19.38 12.94 -21.95
N HIS A 645 18.68 13.10 -20.83
CA HIS A 645 19.01 14.14 -19.86
C HIS A 645 20.42 13.95 -19.34
N PHE A 646 20.72 12.76 -18.82
CA PHE A 646 22.03 12.44 -18.22
C PHE A 646 23.19 12.44 -19.23
N LEU A 647 22.91 12.18 -20.51
CA LEU A 647 23.87 12.37 -21.61
C LEU A 647 24.09 13.84 -22.00
N GLY A 648 23.37 14.80 -21.39
CA GLY A 648 23.47 16.23 -21.70
C GLY A 648 22.68 16.66 -22.95
N GLN A 649 21.79 15.82 -23.47
CA GLN A 649 20.96 16.10 -24.66
C GLN A 649 19.65 16.81 -24.26
N HIS A 650 19.76 17.93 -23.56
CA HIS A 650 18.65 18.66 -22.92
C HIS A 650 17.49 19.02 -23.85
N GLU A 651 17.77 19.40 -25.10
CA GLU A 651 16.75 19.73 -26.09
C GLU A 651 15.90 18.51 -26.47
N LYS A 652 16.55 17.35 -26.66
CA LYS A 652 15.86 16.08 -26.94
C LYS A 652 15.05 15.61 -25.73
N THR A 653 15.59 15.77 -24.52
CA THR A 653 14.86 15.51 -23.26
C THR A 653 13.57 16.32 -23.20
N HIS A 654 13.63 17.62 -23.50
CA HIS A 654 12.46 18.49 -23.46
C HIS A 654 11.35 18.05 -24.41
N GLN A 655 11.72 17.67 -25.65
CA GLN A 655 10.78 17.16 -26.65
C GLN A 655 10.10 15.87 -26.15
N LEU A 656 10.89 14.90 -25.67
CA LEU A 656 10.37 13.63 -25.16
C LEU A 656 9.45 13.81 -23.94
N CYS A 657 9.82 14.69 -22.99
CA CYS A 657 9.02 14.95 -21.80
C CYS A 657 7.70 15.66 -22.15
N THR A 658 7.72 16.60 -23.09
CA THR A 658 6.50 17.31 -23.52
C THR A 658 5.48 16.34 -24.11
N LEU A 659 5.94 15.46 -25.02
CA LEU A 659 5.10 14.40 -25.60
C LEU A 659 4.55 13.46 -24.50
N ALA A 660 5.35 13.12 -23.51
CA ALA A 660 4.94 12.25 -22.41
C ALA A 660 3.82 12.86 -21.54
N VAL A 661 3.91 14.15 -21.22
CA VAL A 661 2.88 14.90 -20.45
C VAL A 661 1.60 15.06 -21.26
N GLU A 662 1.69 15.31 -22.56
CA GLU A 662 0.51 15.41 -23.44
C GLU A 662 -0.21 14.07 -23.58
N ALA A 663 0.54 12.97 -23.70
CA ALA A 663 0.00 11.62 -23.81
C ALA A 663 -0.75 11.15 -22.55
N THR A 664 -0.44 11.71 -21.38
CA THR A 664 -1.08 11.36 -20.09
C THR A 664 -2.39 12.11 -19.82
N ARG A 665 -2.84 13.01 -20.71
CA ARG A 665 -4.11 13.77 -20.57
C ARG A 665 -5.38 12.97 -20.91
N GLY A 666 -5.26 11.67 -21.22
CA GLY A 666 -6.40 10.77 -21.51
C GLY A 666 -7.00 10.10 -20.26
N PRO A 667 -8.16 9.41 -20.37
CA PRO A 667 -8.89 8.85 -19.21
C PRO A 667 -8.19 7.70 -18.48
N ILE A 668 -7.13 7.12 -19.05
CA ILE A 668 -6.44 5.93 -18.55
C ILE A 668 -4.96 6.27 -18.41
N GLY A 669 -4.60 6.90 -17.30
CA GLY A 669 -3.26 7.44 -17.02
C GLY A 669 -2.33 6.51 -16.23
N ARG A 670 -2.42 5.18 -16.40
CA ARG A 670 -1.51 4.24 -15.71
C ARG A 670 -0.64 3.49 -16.70
N THR A 671 0.68 3.63 -16.56
CA THR A 671 1.66 2.82 -17.29
C THR A 671 1.48 1.34 -16.94
N LEU A 672 1.70 0.45 -17.90
CA LEU A 672 1.71 -1.02 -17.76
C LEU A 672 2.90 -1.51 -16.88
N THR A 673 3.05 -0.98 -15.68
CA THR A 673 4.10 -1.39 -14.75
C THR A 673 3.56 -2.47 -13.80
N SER A 674 4.45 -3.29 -13.27
CA SER A 674 4.21 -4.32 -12.24
C SER A 674 3.73 -3.76 -10.89
N GLY A 675 3.25 -2.51 -10.87
CA GLY A 675 2.93 -1.77 -9.65
C GLY A 675 4.13 -1.18 -8.92
N ALA A 676 5.36 -1.41 -9.41
CA ALA A 676 6.61 -0.87 -8.86
C ALA A 676 7.33 0.13 -9.82
N GLY A 677 6.72 0.43 -10.97
CA GLY A 677 7.34 1.31 -11.98
C GLY A 677 6.82 2.74 -11.87
N PHE A 678 7.70 3.68 -12.23
CA PHE A 678 7.45 5.12 -12.11
C PHE A 678 6.33 5.64 -13.00
N ASP A 679 5.55 6.58 -12.48
CA ASP A 679 4.58 7.34 -13.25
C ASP A 679 5.27 8.20 -14.34
N GLN A 680 4.74 8.13 -15.56
CA GLN A 680 5.36 8.75 -16.74
C GLN A 680 5.31 10.29 -16.68
N LYS A 681 4.24 10.87 -16.14
CA LYS A 681 4.08 12.33 -16.01
C LYS A 681 5.03 12.88 -14.95
N THR A 682 5.10 12.23 -13.80
CA THR A 682 6.01 12.57 -12.69
C THR A 682 7.47 12.56 -13.17
N VAL A 683 7.88 11.52 -13.92
CA VAL A 683 9.22 11.45 -14.53
C VAL A 683 9.47 12.58 -15.54
N ALA A 684 8.49 12.90 -16.38
CA ALA A 684 8.64 14.00 -17.33
C ALA A 684 8.83 15.35 -16.62
N LEU A 685 7.99 15.66 -15.62
CA LEU A 685 8.06 16.90 -14.85
C LEU A 685 9.40 17.04 -14.10
N MET A 686 9.86 15.96 -13.43
CA MET A 686 11.12 16.01 -12.68
C MET A 686 12.32 16.30 -13.61
N LEU A 687 12.35 15.69 -14.81
CA LEU A 687 13.43 15.88 -15.77
C LEU A 687 13.38 17.26 -16.42
N MET A 688 12.18 17.77 -16.70
CA MET A 688 12.00 19.14 -17.19
C MET A 688 12.44 20.18 -16.17
N ALA A 689 12.14 19.98 -14.88
CA ALA A 689 12.60 20.85 -13.79
C ALA A 689 14.13 20.90 -13.72
N LYS A 690 14.78 19.72 -13.65
CA LYS A 690 16.25 19.62 -13.57
C LYS A 690 16.94 20.21 -14.80
N THR A 691 16.40 19.94 -15.98
CA THR A 691 16.93 20.48 -17.24
C THR A 691 16.77 22.01 -17.30
N SER A 692 15.62 22.54 -16.86
CA SER A 692 15.36 23.98 -16.81
C SER A 692 16.34 24.70 -15.88
N TRP A 693 16.69 24.09 -14.74
CA TRP A 693 17.69 24.62 -13.82
C TRP A 693 19.06 24.78 -14.49
N ILE A 694 19.55 23.74 -15.16
CA ILE A 694 20.84 23.76 -15.89
C ILE A 694 20.83 24.78 -17.03
N GLN A 695 19.68 24.94 -17.69
CA GLN A 695 19.46 25.90 -18.78
C GLN A 695 19.26 27.35 -18.30
N GLY A 696 19.28 27.60 -16.98
CA GLY A 696 19.16 28.94 -16.41
C GLY A 696 17.73 29.48 -16.29
N PHE A 697 16.70 28.64 -16.44
CA PHE A 697 15.29 28.99 -16.21
C PHE A 697 14.90 28.70 -14.75
N SER A 698 15.38 29.53 -13.82
CA SER A 698 15.23 29.34 -12.38
C SER A 698 13.77 29.24 -11.93
N GLN A 699 12.90 30.15 -12.38
CA GLN A 699 11.50 30.18 -11.95
C GLN A 699 10.72 28.98 -12.50
N ARG A 700 11.01 28.62 -13.75
CA ARG A 700 10.41 27.45 -14.40
C ARG A 700 10.84 26.14 -13.72
N ALA A 701 12.11 26.03 -13.32
CA ALA A 701 12.63 24.86 -12.63
C ALA A 701 11.91 24.63 -11.30
N ILE A 702 11.72 25.69 -10.51
CA ILE A 702 10.96 25.66 -9.24
C ILE A 702 9.51 25.20 -9.48
N SER A 703 8.80 25.87 -10.40
CA SER A 703 7.40 25.55 -10.69
C SER A 703 7.20 24.09 -11.12
N LEU A 704 8.10 23.54 -11.94
CA LEU A 704 8.04 22.16 -12.40
C LEU A 704 8.42 21.16 -11.29
N ALA A 705 9.34 21.51 -10.40
CA ALA A 705 9.71 20.67 -9.26
C ALA A 705 8.53 20.55 -8.26
N ASP A 706 7.84 21.66 -7.99
CA ASP A 706 6.64 21.67 -7.14
C ASP A 706 5.50 20.86 -7.77
N GLU A 707 5.27 21.03 -9.07
CA GLU A 707 4.26 20.24 -9.80
C GLU A 707 4.59 18.75 -9.78
N ALA A 708 5.87 18.36 -9.96
CA ALA A 708 6.30 16.97 -9.90
C ALA A 708 6.03 16.34 -8.52
N ILE A 709 6.31 17.07 -7.44
CA ILE A 709 6.04 16.60 -6.08
C ILE A 709 4.54 16.51 -5.82
N ALA A 710 3.76 17.53 -6.20
CA ALA A 710 2.32 17.52 -6.02
C ALA A 710 1.66 16.36 -6.76
N GLU A 711 2.08 16.07 -7.99
CA GLU A 711 1.60 14.91 -8.74
C GLU A 711 1.98 13.60 -8.04
N ALA A 712 3.23 13.45 -7.60
CA ALA A 712 3.68 12.25 -6.92
C ALA A 712 2.95 12.01 -5.58
N LEU A 713 2.64 13.07 -4.84
CA LEU A 713 1.85 13.01 -3.60
C LEU A 713 0.40 12.60 -3.89
N ASN A 714 -0.20 13.10 -4.97
CA ASN A 714 -1.56 12.72 -5.39
C ASN A 714 -1.67 11.24 -5.79
N LEU A 715 -0.59 10.66 -6.31
CA LEU A 715 -0.53 9.23 -6.65
C LEU A 715 -0.39 8.31 -5.43
N ASP A 716 -0.07 8.86 -4.26
CA ASP A 716 0.22 8.11 -3.02
C ASP A 716 1.20 6.94 -3.25
N ASP A 717 2.28 7.24 -3.99
CA ASP A 717 3.36 6.31 -4.31
C ASP A 717 4.71 6.82 -3.78
N ALA A 718 5.16 6.22 -2.68
CA ALA A 718 6.42 6.55 -2.03
C ALA A 718 7.64 6.43 -2.96
N ILE A 719 7.63 5.49 -3.92
CA ILE A 719 8.72 5.32 -4.89
C ILE A 719 8.82 6.57 -5.78
N SER A 720 7.70 6.99 -6.38
CA SER A 720 7.66 8.17 -7.24
C SER A 720 7.98 9.46 -6.50
N ILE A 721 7.49 9.64 -5.26
CA ILE A 721 7.79 10.83 -4.45
C ILE A 721 9.28 10.91 -4.14
N CYS A 722 9.88 9.81 -3.66
CA CYS A 722 11.31 9.79 -3.37
C CYS A 722 12.14 10.10 -4.63
N LEU A 723 11.81 9.48 -5.77
CA LEU A 723 12.47 9.73 -7.05
C LEU A 723 12.39 11.21 -7.45
N ALA A 724 11.19 11.82 -7.40
CA ALA A 724 11.00 13.23 -7.74
C ALA A 724 11.84 14.16 -6.86
N ILE A 725 11.97 13.84 -5.56
CA ILE A 725 12.80 14.58 -4.63
C ILE A 725 14.29 14.45 -4.98
N TYR A 726 14.83 13.22 -5.01
CA TYR A 726 16.29 13.07 -5.11
C TYR A 726 16.84 13.29 -6.52
N VAL A 727 16.05 13.04 -7.57
CA VAL A 727 16.50 13.34 -8.93
C VAL A 727 16.41 14.83 -9.21
N SER A 728 15.38 15.53 -8.72
CA SER A 728 15.02 16.87 -9.18
C SER A 728 14.83 17.91 -8.08
N ALA A 729 13.80 17.80 -7.23
CA ALA A 729 13.44 18.90 -6.35
C ALA A 729 14.58 19.31 -5.39
N PHE A 730 15.20 18.34 -4.73
CA PHE A 730 16.34 18.63 -3.85
C PHE A 730 17.51 19.29 -4.60
N PRO A 731 18.07 18.72 -5.69
CA PRO A 731 19.19 19.35 -6.37
C PRO A 731 18.85 20.71 -6.99
N VAL A 732 17.64 20.92 -7.49
CA VAL A 732 17.18 22.22 -8.02
C VAL A 732 17.16 23.27 -6.91
N TYR A 733 16.47 23.01 -5.80
CA TYR A 733 16.39 23.98 -4.70
C TYR A 733 17.75 24.24 -4.04
N PHE A 734 18.53 23.18 -3.79
CA PHE A 734 19.87 23.32 -3.21
C PHE A 734 20.80 24.10 -4.13
N GLY A 735 20.80 23.79 -5.43
CA GLY A 735 21.63 24.45 -6.43
C GLY A 735 21.27 25.91 -6.69
N LEU A 736 20.03 26.32 -6.41
CA LEU A 736 19.59 27.72 -6.45
C LEU A 736 19.91 28.49 -5.16
N GLY A 737 20.41 27.81 -4.11
CA GLY A 737 20.69 28.40 -2.79
C GLY A 737 19.48 28.46 -1.85
N GLU A 738 18.35 27.83 -2.22
CA GLU A 738 17.13 27.77 -1.42
C GLU A 738 17.21 26.66 -0.35
N PHE A 739 18.21 26.77 0.54
CA PHE A 739 18.58 25.70 1.47
C PHE A 739 17.46 25.29 2.43
N GLN A 740 16.56 26.21 2.80
CA GLN A 740 15.44 25.88 3.69
C GLN A 740 14.43 24.95 3.01
N VAL A 741 14.12 25.20 1.73
CA VAL A 741 13.21 24.35 0.96
C VAL A 741 13.88 23.01 0.66
N ALA A 742 15.18 23.01 0.34
CA ALA A 742 15.95 21.78 0.18
C ALA A 742 15.94 20.91 1.45
N ARG A 743 16.05 21.51 2.66
CA ARG A 743 15.91 20.77 3.93
C ARG A 743 14.53 20.17 4.10
N HIS A 744 13.48 20.90 3.75
CA HIS A 744 12.11 20.38 3.82
C HIS A 744 11.96 19.12 2.95
N HIS A 745 12.45 19.16 1.71
CA HIS A 745 12.43 17.98 0.84
C HIS A 745 13.31 16.84 1.34
N LEU A 746 14.48 17.13 1.92
CA LEU A 746 15.31 16.09 2.54
C LEU A 746 14.62 15.43 3.74
N ALA A 747 13.94 16.22 4.58
CA ALA A 747 13.16 15.69 5.69
C ALA A 747 12.04 14.77 5.19
N LEU A 748 11.31 15.19 4.16
CA LEU A 748 10.27 14.35 3.53
C LEU A 748 10.85 13.07 2.91
N LEU A 749 11.98 13.15 2.21
CA LEU A 749 12.69 11.98 1.67
C LEU A 749 13.09 11.00 2.78
N ARG A 750 13.65 11.50 3.89
CA ARG A 750 14.02 10.68 5.06
C ARG A 750 12.81 10.04 5.71
N GLU A 751 11.73 10.80 5.87
CA GLU A 751 10.48 10.30 6.44
C GLU A 751 9.93 9.15 5.60
N LEU A 752 9.69 9.38 4.31
CA LEU A 752 9.11 8.37 3.42
C LEU A 752 10.02 7.16 3.25
N SER A 753 11.31 7.38 3.00
CA SER A 753 12.24 6.27 2.79
C SER A 753 12.45 5.43 4.06
N THR A 754 12.33 6.01 5.25
CA THR A 754 12.37 5.25 6.52
C THR A 754 11.05 4.53 6.76
N LYS A 755 9.92 5.23 6.61
CA LYS A 755 8.57 4.70 6.76
C LYS A 755 8.33 3.47 5.87
N HIS A 756 8.83 3.52 4.64
CA HIS A 756 8.69 2.46 3.64
C HIS A 756 9.92 1.55 3.53
N SER A 757 10.94 1.78 4.36
CA SER A 757 12.21 1.04 4.37
C SER A 757 12.87 0.94 2.97
N MET A 758 12.93 2.06 2.26
CA MET A 758 13.48 2.16 0.91
C MET A 758 14.98 2.44 0.94
N PHE A 759 15.79 1.37 1.07
CA PHE A 759 17.25 1.48 1.25
C PHE A 759 17.95 2.38 0.23
N ARG A 760 17.59 2.27 -1.07
CA ARG A 760 18.17 3.13 -2.12
C ARG A 760 17.91 4.62 -1.88
N SER A 761 16.71 4.97 -1.43
CA SER A 761 16.34 6.37 -1.17
C SER A 761 17.00 6.90 0.11
N GLN A 762 17.25 6.03 1.09
CA GLN A 762 18.04 6.37 2.27
C GLN A 762 19.50 6.74 1.90
N LEU A 763 20.13 6.01 0.97
CA LEU A 763 21.48 6.36 0.49
C LEU A 763 21.56 7.74 -0.18
N TRP A 764 20.48 8.18 -0.83
CA TRP A 764 20.39 9.55 -1.35
C TRP A 764 20.24 10.57 -0.23
N ALA A 765 19.35 10.31 0.73
CA ALA A 765 19.15 11.18 1.88
C ALA A 765 20.43 11.36 2.73
N ASP A 766 21.16 10.28 2.97
CA ASP A 766 22.41 10.31 3.72
C ASP A 766 23.48 11.14 3.00
N ALA A 767 23.58 11.00 1.68
CA ALA A 767 24.54 11.78 0.90
C ALA A 767 24.17 13.27 0.82
N PHE A 768 22.88 13.60 0.75
CA PHE A 768 22.39 14.99 0.76
C PHE A 768 22.61 15.70 2.09
N GLU A 769 22.58 14.98 3.21
CA GLU A 769 22.88 15.58 4.52
C GLU A 769 24.29 16.17 4.58
N LEU A 770 25.26 15.50 3.94
CA LEU A 770 26.65 15.95 3.89
C LEU A 770 26.82 17.27 3.12
N LEU A 771 25.86 17.64 2.27
CA LEU A 771 25.96 18.85 1.46
C LEU A 771 25.77 20.11 2.31
N PHE A 772 24.99 20.05 3.39
CA PHE A 772 24.71 21.22 4.19
C PHE A 772 25.96 21.75 4.92
N PRO A 773 26.16 23.08 5.00
CA PRO A 773 27.33 23.66 5.66
C PRO A 773 27.51 23.21 7.12
N GLU A 774 26.41 23.02 7.87
CA GLU A 774 26.49 22.64 9.28
C GLU A 774 27.01 21.22 9.52
N SER A 775 26.99 20.37 8.49
CA SER A 775 27.51 19.00 8.58
C SER A 775 29.01 18.97 8.84
N ASN A 776 29.75 20.03 8.45
CA ASN A 776 31.21 20.06 8.42
C ASN A 776 31.83 18.80 7.79
N ALA A 777 31.13 18.20 6.81
CA ALA A 777 31.54 16.93 6.23
C ALA A 777 32.90 17.06 5.52
N THR A 778 33.82 16.17 5.90
CA THR A 778 35.16 16.02 5.32
C THR A 778 35.12 15.23 4.03
N THR A 779 36.16 15.36 3.20
CA THR A 779 36.33 14.56 1.97
C THR A 779 36.20 13.06 2.22
N ARG A 780 36.78 12.56 3.32
CA ARG A 780 36.67 11.15 3.71
C ARG A 780 35.23 10.70 3.99
N GLN A 781 34.38 11.58 4.53
CA GLN A 781 32.96 11.26 4.74
C GLN A 781 32.20 11.17 3.43
N PHE A 782 32.52 12.03 2.45
CA PHE A 782 31.99 11.88 1.09
C PHE A 782 32.45 10.54 0.48
N GLU A 783 33.74 10.22 0.49
CA GLU A 783 34.26 8.94 -0.01
C GLU A 783 33.56 7.73 0.63
N THR A 784 33.38 7.77 1.96
CA THR A 784 32.72 6.70 2.71
C THR A 784 31.25 6.52 2.28
N ALA A 785 30.54 7.59 1.93
CA ALA A 785 29.15 7.55 1.48
C ALA A 785 28.95 6.88 0.10
N PHE A 786 30.04 6.63 -0.64
CA PHE A 786 30.02 5.97 -1.95
C PHE A 786 30.78 4.63 -1.98
N VAL A 787 31.23 4.12 -0.82
CA VAL A 787 31.86 2.79 -0.74
C VAL A 787 30.87 1.71 -1.22
N GLY A 788 31.28 0.94 -2.22
CA GLY A 788 30.47 -0.12 -2.83
C GLY A 788 29.37 0.38 -3.76
N ASP A 789 29.35 1.68 -4.09
CA ASP A 789 28.51 2.24 -5.14
C ASP A 789 29.16 2.07 -6.53
N THR A 790 28.38 2.36 -7.57
CA THR A 790 28.84 2.53 -8.94
C THR A 790 28.88 4.01 -9.32
N ASN A 791 29.43 4.33 -10.49
CA ASN A 791 29.21 5.64 -11.09
C ASN A 791 27.70 5.88 -11.31
N GLY A 792 27.30 7.11 -11.62
CA GLY A 792 25.93 7.46 -11.99
C GLY A 792 25.33 8.58 -11.16
N SER A 793 24.02 8.75 -11.35
CA SER A 793 23.32 9.99 -11.01
C SER A 793 23.45 10.44 -9.55
N ARG A 794 23.61 9.52 -8.59
CA ARG A 794 23.82 9.85 -7.17
C ARG A 794 25.16 10.52 -6.93
N LEU A 795 26.23 9.87 -7.37
CA LEU A 795 27.60 10.40 -7.29
C LEU A 795 27.69 11.74 -8.01
N GLU A 796 27.23 11.77 -9.27
CA GLU A 796 27.27 12.96 -10.12
C GLU A 796 26.51 14.14 -9.48
N THR A 797 25.29 13.92 -9.00
CA THR A 797 24.49 14.98 -8.38
C THR A 797 25.17 15.52 -7.12
N VAL A 798 25.66 14.64 -6.24
CA VAL A 798 26.34 15.07 -5.01
C VAL A 798 27.61 15.86 -5.31
N ILE A 799 28.43 15.46 -6.29
CA ILE A 799 29.64 16.20 -6.67
C ILE A 799 29.28 17.61 -7.16
N THR A 800 28.27 17.74 -8.04
CA THR A 800 27.87 19.04 -8.60
C THR A 800 27.42 20.07 -7.56
N LEU A 801 26.89 19.57 -6.43
CA LEU A 801 26.42 20.40 -5.31
C LEU A 801 27.49 20.59 -4.22
N ALA A 802 28.34 19.59 -3.97
CA ALA A 802 29.39 19.65 -2.96
C ALA A 802 30.60 20.49 -3.38
N GLY A 803 30.89 20.54 -4.68
CA GLY A 803 32.08 21.21 -5.22
C GLY A 803 33.37 20.53 -4.76
N GLU A 804 34.42 21.32 -4.49
CA GLU A 804 35.75 20.82 -4.10
C GLU A 804 35.77 19.95 -2.83
N ARG A 805 34.72 20.02 -1.99
CA ARG A 805 34.61 19.24 -0.74
C ARG A 805 34.61 17.73 -0.96
N CYS A 806 34.18 17.26 -2.13
CA CYS A 806 34.12 15.83 -2.44
C CYS A 806 35.48 15.18 -2.73
N GLY A 807 36.52 15.97 -3.02
CA GLY A 807 37.87 15.48 -3.34
C GLY A 807 38.06 15.03 -4.79
N ALA A 808 39.31 14.91 -5.21
CA ALA A 808 39.68 14.61 -6.60
C ALA A 808 39.25 13.20 -7.04
N ASP A 809 39.36 12.21 -6.16
CA ASP A 809 39.12 10.80 -6.49
C ASP A 809 37.68 10.55 -6.94
N LEU A 810 36.69 11.15 -6.25
CA LEU A 810 35.28 11.03 -6.64
C LEU A 810 34.98 11.76 -7.95
N VAL A 811 35.63 12.92 -8.18
CA VAL A 811 35.48 13.67 -9.44
C VAL A 811 36.07 12.90 -10.62
N ASP A 812 37.24 12.31 -10.45
CA ASP A 812 37.90 11.49 -11.48
C ASP A 812 37.09 10.23 -11.77
N TRP A 813 36.52 9.62 -10.74
CA TRP A 813 35.60 8.50 -10.91
C TRP A 813 34.36 8.89 -11.73
N ALA A 814 33.72 10.02 -11.42
CA ALA A 814 32.57 10.52 -12.18
C ALA A 814 32.93 10.84 -13.64
N LEU A 815 34.07 11.50 -13.89
CA LEU A 815 34.56 11.86 -15.23
C LEU A 815 34.86 10.66 -16.14
N ALA A 816 35.16 9.50 -15.54
CA ALA A 816 35.39 8.25 -16.26
C ALA A 816 34.11 7.61 -16.83
N GLY A 817 32.92 8.05 -16.41
CA GLY A 817 31.62 7.56 -16.91
C GLY A 817 30.92 8.48 -17.92
N ASP A 818 29.66 8.18 -18.21
CA ASP A 818 28.84 8.86 -19.23
C ASP A 818 28.19 10.17 -18.72
N ALA A 819 28.76 10.82 -17.69
CA ALA A 819 28.19 11.95 -16.94
C ALA A 819 28.03 13.26 -17.75
N GLY A 820 27.42 13.20 -18.93
CA GLY A 820 27.34 14.27 -19.91
C GLY A 820 26.68 15.52 -19.37
N TRP A 821 25.54 15.38 -18.69
CA TRP A 821 24.73 16.49 -18.15
C TRP A 821 25.47 17.42 -17.20
N CYS A 822 26.49 16.90 -16.50
CA CYS A 822 27.29 17.65 -15.55
C CYS A 822 28.78 17.63 -15.89
N ARG A 823 29.20 17.09 -17.04
CA ARG A 823 30.62 16.99 -17.41
C ARG A 823 31.33 18.35 -17.37
N PRO A 824 30.75 19.45 -17.87
CA PRO A 824 31.34 20.79 -17.70
C PRO A 824 31.60 21.16 -16.24
N GLU A 825 30.65 20.86 -15.36
CA GLU A 825 30.75 21.14 -13.93
C GLU A 825 31.80 20.26 -13.24
N LEU A 826 31.91 18.98 -13.61
CA LEU A 826 32.95 18.08 -13.09
C LEU A 826 34.35 18.56 -13.48
N LEU A 827 34.54 19.02 -14.73
CA LEU A 827 35.80 19.59 -15.19
C LEU A 827 36.16 20.87 -14.42
N ARG A 828 35.16 21.75 -14.18
CA ARG A 828 35.35 22.94 -13.35
C ARG A 828 35.78 22.56 -11.93
N ILE A 829 35.09 21.63 -11.27
CA ILE A 829 35.42 21.19 -9.91
C ILE A 829 36.82 20.56 -9.86
N LYS A 830 37.20 19.76 -10.86
CA LYS A 830 38.56 19.23 -10.95
C LYS A 830 39.59 20.35 -11.06
N GLY A 831 39.30 21.36 -11.89
CA GLY A 831 40.11 22.57 -12.00
C GLY A 831 40.29 23.26 -10.65
N ASP A 832 39.20 23.44 -9.91
CA ASP A 832 39.20 24.03 -8.56
C ASP A 832 40.10 23.26 -7.58
N ILE A 833 40.05 21.92 -7.61
CA ILE A 833 40.85 21.09 -6.71
C ILE A 833 42.35 21.18 -7.03
N VAL A 834 42.72 21.18 -8.33
CA VAL A 834 44.13 21.17 -8.74
C VAL A 834 44.74 22.57 -8.91
N ARG A 835 43.96 23.65 -8.83
CA ARG A 835 44.39 25.02 -9.14
C ARG A 835 45.67 25.48 -8.43
N HIS A 836 45.90 25.01 -7.20
CA HIS A 836 47.08 25.38 -6.43
C HIS A 836 48.30 24.50 -6.72
N SER A 837 48.09 23.24 -7.08
CA SER A 837 49.15 22.28 -7.37
C SER A 837 49.59 22.30 -8.84
N ASP A 838 48.64 22.51 -9.77
CA ASP A 838 48.86 22.57 -11.21
C ASP A 838 47.95 23.62 -11.87
N PRO A 839 48.36 24.90 -11.85
CA PRO A 839 47.57 26.00 -12.43
C PRO A 839 47.36 25.88 -13.94
N ALA A 840 48.29 25.27 -14.67
CA ALA A 840 48.19 25.10 -16.12
C ALA A 840 47.09 24.10 -16.46
N MET A 841 47.07 22.95 -15.76
CA MET A 841 46.01 21.96 -15.88
C MET A 841 44.65 22.56 -15.50
N ALA A 842 44.56 23.34 -14.41
CA ALA A 842 43.30 23.97 -14.00
C ALA A 842 42.72 24.88 -15.09
N ARG A 843 43.54 25.70 -15.75
CA ARG A 843 43.10 26.58 -16.85
C ARG A 843 42.59 25.82 -18.06
N ASP A 844 43.27 24.73 -18.42
CA ASP A 844 42.83 23.86 -19.51
C ASP A 844 41.46 23.23 -19.16
N LEU A 845 41.31 22.72 -17.94
CA LEU A 845 40.05 22.18 -17.44
C LEU A 845 38.90 23.21 -17.44
N TYR A 846 39.14 24.45 -17.03
CA TYR A 846 38.13 25.52 -17.10
C TYR A 846 37.75 25.86 -18.54
N SER A 847 38.73 25.90 -19.45
CA SER A 847 38.48 26.17 -20.87
C SER A 847 37.63 25.07 -21.51
N GLN A 848 37.95 23.80 -21.20
CA GLN A 848 37.14 22.65 -21.61
C GLN A 848 35.73 22.69 -21.00
N ALA A 849 35.60 23.07 -19.73
CA ALA A 849 34.31 23.23 -19.05
C ALA A 849 33.44 24.28 -19.75
N ILE A 850 33.97 25.48 -20.04
CA ILE A 850 33.23 26.55 -20.73
C ILE A 850 32.79 26.11 -22.12
N ALA A 851 33.70 25.51 -22.91
CA ALA A 851 33.39 25.04 -24.26
C ALA A 851 32.31 23.93 -24.26
N GLY A 852 32.41 23.01 -23.32
CA GLY A 852 31.41 21.96 -23.10
C GLY A 852 30.05 22.55 -22.72
N ALA A 853 30.02 23.52 -21.80
CA ALA A 853 28.80 24.16 -21.35
C ALA A 853 28.06 24.91 -22.46
N ILE A 854 28.80 25.61 -23.33
CA ILE A 854 28.26 26.29 -24.52
C ILE A 854 27.63 25.27 -25.47
N THR A 855 28.32 24.16 -25.75
CA THR A 855 27.82 23.09 -26.62
C THR A 855 26.54 22.47 -26.08
N GLN A 856 26.44 22.30 -24.75
CA GLN A 856 25.26 21.77 -24.07
C GLN A 856 24.13 22.78 -23.88
N LYS A 857 24.34 24.06 -24.22
CA LYS A 857 23.42 25.17 -23.91
C LYS A 857 23.09 25.23 -22.41
N SER A 858 24.11 25.15 -21.57
CA SER A 858 24.03 25.13 -20.10
C SER A 858 24.66 26.41 -19.50
N PRO A 859 23.97 27.56 -19.57
CA PRO A 859 24.51 28.83 -19.07
C PRO A 859 24.88 28.80 -17.59
N LEU A 860 24.22 27.94 -16.78
CA LEU A 860 24.61 27.70 -15.39
C LEU A 860 26.04 27.20 -15.27
N TRP A 861 26.37 26.10 -15.96
CA TRP A 861 27.72 25.54 -15.96
C TRP A 861 28.74 26.48 -16.61
N GLN A 862 28.33 27.20 -17.64
CA GLN A 862 29.17 28.19 -18.31
C GLN A 862 29.59 29.31 -17.35
N LEU A 863 28.64 29.87 -16.59
CA LEU A 863 28.91 30.95 -15.65
C LEU A 863 29.77 30.50 -14.48
N ARG A 864 29.49 29.32 -13.91
CA ARG A 864 30.31 28.74 -12.84
C ARG A 864 31.75 28.56 -13.28
N ALA A 865 31.97 27.98 -14.47
CA ALA A 865 33.31 27.78 -15.01
C ALA A 865 34.02 29.10 -15.33
N ALA A 866 33.31 30.10 -15.86
CA ALA A 866 33.86 31.43 -16.10
C ALA A 866 34.24 32.15 -14.79
N ASN A 867 33.41 32.03 -13.73
CA ASN A 867 33.69 32.55 -12.40
C ASN A 867 34.96 31.93 -11.81
N SER A 868 35.06 30.59 -11.76
CA SER A 868 36.26 29.88 -11.27
C SER A 868 37.52 30.28 -12.05
N ASN A 869 37.43 30.39 -13.38
CA ASN A 869 38.57 30.79 -14.21
C ASN A 869 39.01 32.24 -13.92
N ALA A 870 38.07 33.14 -13.65
CA ALA A 870 38.35 34.56 -13.43
C ALA A 870 38.91 34.87 -12.03
N GLU A 871 38.58 34.08 -11.00
CA GLU A 871 39.08 34.26 -9.63
C GLU A 871 40.62 34.20 -9.51
N TRP A 872 41.30 33.63 -10.51
CA TRP A 872 42.71 33.23 -10.42
C TRP A 872 43.64 33.79 -11.50
N LEU A 873 43.20 34.78 -12.27
CA LEU A 873 44.03 35.38 -13.34
C LEU A 873 44.86 36.58 -12.87
N GLN A 874 46.06 36.69 -13.44
CA GLN A 874 46.92 37.88 -13.30
C GLN A 874 46.36 39.02 -14.17
N ASP A 875 46.75 40.27 -13.85
CA ASP A 875 46.15 41.51 -14.38
C ASP A 875 46.06 41.57 -15.92
N ASP A 876 47.00 40.98 -16.65
CA ASP A 876 47.06 41.02 -18.11
C ASP A 876 46.01 40.13 -18.82
N GLU A 877 45.42 39.15 -18.11
CA GLU A 877 44.42 38.20 -18.65
C GLU A 877 42.98 38.52 -18.23
N ARG A 878 42.77 39.54 -17.37
CA ARG A 878 41.44 39.93 -16.84
C ARG A 878 40.43 40.26 -17.94
N SER A 879 40.85 40.93 -19.01
CA SER A 879 39.96 41.36 -20.09
C SER A 879 39.31 40.20 -20.85
N THR A 880 39.98 39.05 -20.95
CA THR A 880 39.46 37.86 -21.62
C THR A 880 38.44 37.15 -20.73
N SER A 881 38.69 37.07 -19.43
CA SER A 881 37.78 36.40 -18.49
C SER A 881 36.55 37.23 -18.15
N LYS A 882 36.65 38.56 -18.10
CA LYS A 882 35.45 39.42 -18.03
C LYS A 882 34.52 39.18 -19.21
N ARG A 883 35.07 39.08 -20.43
CA ARG A 883 34.29 38.74 -21.63
C ARG A 883 33.63 37.36 -21.54
N MET A 884 34.29 36.38 -20.92
CA MET A 884 33.70 35.05 -20.69
C MET A 884 32.53 35.11 -19.71
N ILE A 885 32.65 35.86 -18.61
CA ILE A 885 31.56 36.08 -17.64
C ILE A 885 30.40 36.83 -18.30
N GLU A 886 30.65 37.93 -19.00
CA GLU A 886 29.63 38.70 -19.72
C GLU A 886 28.88 37.85 -20.76
N ALA A 887 29.62 37.01 -21.50
CA ALA A 887 29.03 36.09 -22.46
C ALA A 887 28.15 35.04 -21.76
N ALA A 888 28.58 34.51 -20.62
CA ALA A 888 27.79 33.57 -19.82
C ALA A 888 26.52 34.21 -19.26
N LEU A 889 26.62 35.42 -18.68
CA LEU A 889 25.46 36.18 -18.18
C LEU A 889 24.44 36.46 -19.29
N LYS A 890 24.90 36.83 -20.49
CA LYS A 890 24.03 37.07 -21.65
C LYS A 890 23.31 35.81 -22.15
N ALA A 891 23.87 34.63 -21.88
CA ALA A 891 23.27 33.36 -22.28
C ALA A 891 22.10 32.92 -21.37
N PHE A 892 21.91 33.56 -20.20
CA PHE A 892 20.77 33.24 -19.35
C PHE A 892 19.46 33.79 -19.92
N PRO A 893 18.38 32.98 -19.89
CA PRO A 893 17.05 33.42 -20.29
C PRO A 893 16.32 34.22 -19.19
N GLU A 894 16.71 34.03 -17.93
CA GLU A 894 16.16 34.67 -16.74
C GLU A 894 17.30 35.23 -15.87
N ALA A 895 17.00 35.81 -14.70
CA ALA A 895 18.04 36.20 -13.77
C ALA A 895 18.87 34.97 -13.31
N PRO A 896 20.21 35.02 -13.36
CA PRO A 896 21.05 33.93 -12.88
C PRO A 896 20.86 33.67 -11.39
N PRO A 897 21.18 32.45 -10.89
CA PRO A 897 21.14 32.16 -9.47
C PRO A 897 21.96 33.17 -8.66
N ARG A 898 21.39 33.64 -7.54
CA ARG A 898 21.92 34.77 -6.77
C ARG A 898 23.39 34.61 -6.39
N ILE A 899 23.81 33.41 -5.98
CA ILE A 899 25.19 33.12 -5.55
C ILE A 899 26.17 33.30 -6.72
N GLU A 900 25.81 32.80 -7.91
CA GLU A 900 26.65 32.89 -9.10
C GLU A 900 26.69 34.30 -9.69
N LEU A 901 25.55 35.01 -9.63
CA LEU A 901 25.46 36.41 -10.03
C LEU A 901 26.34 37.30 -9.15
N GLN A 902 26.26 37.15 -7.82
CA GLN A 902 27.08 37.93 -6.88
C GLN A 902 28.58 37.71 -7.10
N THR A 903 28.97 36.46 -7.39
CA THR A 903 30.35 36.10 -7.72
C THR A 903 30.80 36.78 -9.01
N ALA A 904 29.97 36.73 -10.05
CA ALA A 904 30.23 37.37 -11.33
C ALA A 904 30.34 38.90 -11.20
N GLU A 905 29.40 39.56 -10.51
CA GLU A 905 29.41 41.01 -10.28
C GLU A 905 30.66 41.47 -9.54
N ARG A 906 31.07 40.72 -8.49
CA ARG A 906 32.32 40.98 -7.76
C ARG A 906 33.53 40.88 -8.70
N LEU A 907 33.60 39.87 -9.56
CA LEU A 907 34.72 39.65 -10.47
C LEU A 907 34.76 40.66 -11.63
N LEU A 908 33.61 41.14 -12.09
CA LEU A 908 33.53 42.20 -13.11
C LEU A 908 33.94 43.57 -12.55
N ALA A 909 33.73 43.80 -11.25
CA ALA A 909 34.11 45.03 -10.54
C ALA A 909 35.61 45.13 -10.21
N LEU A 910 36.32 44.00 -10.11
CA LEU A 910 37.79 43.91 -9.97
C LEU A 910 38.49 44.16 -11.30
#